data_AF-A0A7X5Q8C7-F1
#
_entry.id   AF-A0A7X5Q8C7-F1
#
_cell.length_a   1.000
_cell.length_b   1.000
_cell.length_c   1.000
_cell.angle_alpha   90.00
_cell.angle_beta   90.00
_cell.angle_gamma   90.00
#
_symmetry.space_group_name_H-M   'P 1'
#
loop_
_entity.id
_entity.type
_entity.pdbx_description
1 polymer ?
#
loop_
_entity_poly.entity_id
_entity_poly.type
_entity_poly.pdbx_seq_one_letter_code
_entity_poly.pdbx_strand_id
1 'polypeptide(L)'
;MVVDDSLPHITTDLDVPTDYSHNQLYVELITRILKKILPETFFEAYRQGPTAYDELREILDSLLPLTASTSCEEVPSNISFFVFSKYRANAFKFFFEMISRWLVPGKRLNVLMVYTVDFSMPELSRDVYTLCEVTIRIESQEELEEMQCNLPIIESEVRLGVVSSYYGRRILEVKGLSGDEKIAMIQEYIASIITRLPDNFSYDVFSEMQYVLVMCREDFKASRGIRHLSRIICVQYLFRRALLQAIKESPEKRYLFLKLFRARLRLPEGEKTVLGLLVAVNFLRDKELFEETHLIKAVRNYVPQAQTVKNSFIFNRRGNEPICTLYVEIEKRDGEVFSREEISLLRKELSSDLEGRIEHLMCPVFMPRNEEEIMHNILTLSNQIKYLRDIPQIFISFDEQTHLNLFFTVIIVRLISPGNLSIREMFKKSDTFLDYIHDRCKTIGYLRKKHRKEASVFRVKVPKEQFLRRDHSIDLYKARQIVVSEISRVVGEIRDYNGGMISKQNELLCSVRRLLGDTKNSDDLLLENFFYSLNPVIMRSVLEPEALRKLFEMLLDSISDGFSSDENYGMSIRAEPNFVYVMITAEDRKVEGEIKRTLEKLKLPSTALATSRVNVYTIPCLGYIYRCDDPLKQRQFCISIHHAVESCRHHSD
;
A
#
# COMPACT_ATOMS: atom_id res chain seq x y z
N MET A 1 50.20 54.03 -4.35
CA MET A 1 48.97 53.97 -5.16
C MET A 1 47.85 54.50 -4.29
N VAL A 2 47.08 55.45 -4.80
CA VAL A 2 46.10 56.23 -4.04
C VAL A 2 44.97 55.28 -3.62
N VAL A 3 44.81 55.08 -2.32
CA VAL A 3 43.60 54.45 -1.77
C VAL A 3 42.46 55.39 -2.16
N ASP A 4 41.54 54.88 -2.96
CA ASP A 4 40.40 55.63 -3.45
C ASP A 4 39.37 55.74 -2.30
N ASP A 5 39.45 56.82 -1.52
CA ASP A 5 38.60 57.13 -0.34
C ASP A 5 37.11 57.34 -0.66
N SER A 6 36.64 56.88 -1.83
CA SER A 6 35.27 57.07 -2.28
C SER A 6 34.31 55.94 -1.90
N LEU A 7 34.79 54.83 -1.34
CA LEU A 7 33.96 53.70 -0.90
C LEU A 7 34.33 53.22 0.52
N PRO A 8 33.38 52.61 1.25
CA PRO A 8 33.65 51.93 2.51
C PRO A 8 34.72 50.85 2.34
N HIS A 9 35.48 50.57 3.39
CA HIS A 9 36.45 49.48 3.37
C HIS A 9 35.75 48.14 3.05
N ILE A 10 36.26 47.42 2.04
CA ILE A 10 35.73 46.13 1.57
C ILE A 10 36.63 45.00 2.04
N THR A 11 36.05 44.02 2.70
CA THR A 11 36.73 42.79 3.14
C THR A 11 36.09 41.56 2.48
N THR A 12 36.90 40.61 2.04
CA THR A 12 36.42 39.35 1.44
C THR A 12 36.90 38.16 2.27
N ASP A 13 36.17 37.04 2.23
CA ASP A 13 36.56 35.81 2.96
C ASP A 13 37.88 35.17 2.46
N LEU A 14 38.52 35.76 1.43
CA LEU A 14 39.84 35.38 0.91
C LEU A 14 41.01 35.98 1.71
N ASP A 15 40.75 36.60 2.87
CA ASP A 15 41.76 37.11 3.81
C ASP A 15 42.57 35.98 4.47
N VAL A 16 43.29 35.20 3.66
CA VAL A 16 44.38 34.32 4.10
C VAL A 16 45.67 35.16 4.08
N PRO A 17 46.51 35.16 5.15
CA PRO A 17 47.66 36.06 5.29
C PRO A 17 48.76 35.99 4.22
N THR A 18 48.63 35.14 3.19
CA THR A 18 49.73 34.76 2.28
C THR A 18 49.56 35.23 0.82
N ASP A 19 48.41 35.76 0.38
CA ASP A 19 48.15 36.15 -1.03
C ASP A 19 47.63 37.59 -1.21
N TYR A 20 48.41 38.57 -0.74
CA TYR A 20 48.06 40.00 -0.80
C TYR A 20 47.78 40.57 -2.21
N SER A 21 48.40 40.04 -3.27
CA SER A 21 48.29 40.59 -4.63
C SER A 21 46.97 40.24 -5.33
N HIS A 22 46.46 39.02 -5.15
CA HIS A 22 45.21 38.60 -5.76
C HIS A 22 44.00 39.21 -5.07
N ASN A 23 44.06 39.36 -3.74
CA ASN A 23 42.98 39.98 -2.98
C ASN A 23 42.77 41.47 -3.37
N GLN A 24 43.87 42.21 -3.63
CA GLN A 24 43.79 43.58 -4.13
C GLN A 24 43.04 43.67 -5.47
N LEU A 25 43.31 42.76 -6.41
CA LEU A 25 42.62 42.73 -7.70
C LEU A 25 41.11 42.46 -7.55
N TYR A 26 40.71 41.61 -6.60
CA TYR A 26 39.29 41.35 -6.31
C TYR A 26 38.61 42.58 -5.69
N VAL A 27 39.24 43.22 -4.72
CA VAL A 27 38.71 44.44 -4.09
C VAL A 27 38.60 45.57 -5.12
N GLU A 28 39.60 45.75 -5.99
CA GLU A 28 39.54 46.72 -7.09
C GLU A 28 38.38 46.44 -8.05
N LEU A 29 38.13 45.17 -8.38
CA LEU A 29 37.04 44.76 -9.26
C LEU A 29 35.67 45.02 -8.61
N ILE A 30 35.49 44.65 -7.33
CA ILE A 30 34.26 44.93 -6.57
C ILE A 30 34.01 46.44 -6.55
N THR A 31 35.03 47.22 -6.19
CA THR A 31 34.98 48.69 -6.11
C THR A 31 34.54 49.29 -7.45
N ARG A 32 35.14 48.81 -8.55
CA ARG A 32 34.80 49.27 -9.91
C ARG A 32 33.36 48.95 -10.29
N ILE A 33 32.86 47.77 -9.96
CA ILE A 33 31.48 47.37 -10.26
C ILE A 33 30.50 48.17 -9.39
N LEU A 34 30.78 48.34 -8.09
CA LEU A 34 29.94 49.12 -7.18
C LEU A 34 29.79 50.57 -7.65
N LYS A 35 30.89 51.21 -8.11
CA LYS A 35 30.85 52.54 -8.74
C LYS A 35 29.97 52.63 -9.97
N LYS A 36 29.79 51.52 -10.67
CA LYS A 36 28.97 51.47 -11.89
C LYS A 36 27.49 51.29 -11.60
N ILE A 37 27.13 50.63 -10.49
CA ILE A 37 25.74 50.27 -10.19
C ILE A 37 25.10 51.16 -9.11
N LEU A 38 25.88 51.66 -8.15
CA LEU A 38 25.35 52.50 -7.07
C LEU A 38 25.10 53.92 -7.56
N PRO A 39 24.05 54.60 -7.07
CA PRO A 39 23.76 55.98 -7.44
C PRO A 39 24.77 56.96 -6.84
N GLU A 40 25.03 58.08 -7.52
CA GLU A 40 25.93 59.16 -7.03
C GLU A 40 25.56 59.66 -5.63
N THR A 41 24.26 59.65 -5.30
CA THR A 41 23.74 60.02 -3.97
C THR A 41 24.34 59.18 -2.83
N PHE A 42 24.68 57.91 -3.09
CA PHE A 42 25.35 57.05 -2.11
C PHE A 42 26.78 57.53 -1.83
N PHE A 43 27.52 57.89 -2.88
CA PHE A 43 28.89 58.40 -2.76
C PHE A 43 28.95 59.78 -2.12
N GLU A 44 27.98 60.65 -2.42
CA GLU A 44 27.85 61.96 -1.78
C GLU A 44 27.61 61.85 -0.27
N ALA A 45 26.73 60.93 0.16
CA ALA A 45 26.46 60.68 1.57
C ALA A 45 27.67 60.08 2.30
N TYR A 46 28.44 59.20 1.65
CA TYR A 46 29.65 58.61 2.24
C TYR A 46 30.73 59.67 2.53
N ARG A 47 30.89 60.66 1.65
CA ARG A 47 31.84 61.77 1.84
C ARG A 47 31.51 62.67 3.03
N GLN A 48 30.30 62.60 3.60
CA GLN A 48 29.90 63.41 4.77
C GLN A 48 30.47 62.89 6.10
N GLY A 49 31.12 61.71 6.09
CA GLY A 49 31.90 61.20 7.21
C GLY A 49 31.13 60.32 8.20
N PRO A 50 31.77 59.95 9.33
CA PRO A 50 31.33 58.81 10.18
C PRO A 50 29.98 58.98 10.88
N THR A 51 29.52 60.23 11.07
CA THR A 51 28.22 60.53 11.69
C THR A 51 27.04 60.16 10.80
N ALA A 52 27.27 59.88 9.51
CA ALA A 52 26.24 59.52 8.53
C ALA A 52 26.20 58.02 8.21
N TYR A 53 26.99 57.15 8.88
CA TYR A 53 27.02 55.72 8.55
C TYR A 53 25.70 54.98 8.80
N ASP A 54 24.94 55.38 9.81
CA ASP A 54 23.59 54.82 10.04
C ASP A 54 22.62 55.24 8.93
N GLU A 55 22.66 56.51 8.49
CA GLU A 55 21.87 56.98 7.34
C GLU A 55 22.32 56.30 6.04
N LEU A 56 23.62 56.10 5.84
CA LEU A 56 24.18 55.42 4.68
C LEU A 56 23.75 53.95 4.62
N ARG A 57 23.68 53.30 5.78
CA ARG A 57 23.17 51.94 5.91
C ARG A 57 21.69 51.88 5.56
N GLU A 58 20.87 52.82 6.02
CA GLU A 58 19.46 52.87 5.64
C GLU A 58 19.28 53.10 4.13
N ILE A 59 20.09 53.98 3.53
CA ILE A 59 20.12 54.17 2.07
C ILE A 59 20.49 52.87 1.37
N LEU A 60 21.56 52.19 1.80
CA LEU A 60 22.00 50.92 1.23
C LEU A 60 20.90 49.85 1.35
N ASP A 61 20.33 49.66 2.54
CA ASP A 61 19.28 48.68 2.79
C ASP A 61 18.02 48.98 1.96
N SER A 62 17.72 50.25 1.67
CA SER A 62 16.61 50.65 0.80
C SER A 62 16.85 50.37 -0.69
N LEU A 63 18.12 50.32 -1.12
CA LEU A 63 18.51 50.05 -2.51
C LEU A 63 18.54 48.54 -2.82
N LEU A 64 18.69 47.69 -1.80
CA LEU A 64 18.81 46.25 -1.98
C LEU A 64 17.43 45.57 -2.08
N PRO A 65 17.25 44.58 -2.97
CA PRO A 65 18.19 44.10 -3.99
C PRO A 65 18.25 45.02 -5.21
N LEU A 66 19.47 45.40 -5.60
CA LEU A 66 19.73 46.26 -6.75
C LEU A 66 20.01 45.41 -7.99
N THR A 67 19.36 45.75 -9.11
CA THR A 67 19.62 45.16 -10.42
C THR A 67 20.00 46.26 -11.41
N ALA A 68 21.01 46.02 -12.24
CA ALA A 68 21.44 46.98 -13.26
C ALA A 68 21.91 46.25 -14.53
N SER A 69 21.89 46.94 -15.67
CA SER A 69 22.43 46.42 -16.94
C SER A 69 23.22 47.50 -17.66
N THR A 70 24.23 47.13 -18.44
CA THR A 70 24.88 48.07 -19.36
C THR A 70 23.99 48.43 -20.53
N SER A 71 24.03 49.69 -20.97
CA SER A 71 23.46 50.10 -22.24
C SER A 71 24.23 49.48 -23.41
N CYS A 72 23.52 49.21 -24.49
CA CYS A 72 24.05 48.71 -25.75
C CYS A 72 23.39 49.47 -26.90
N GLU A 73 24.21 50.11 -27.74
CA GLU A 73 23.74 50.91 -28.87
C GLU A 73 24.07 50.26 -30.24
N GLU A 74 25.04 49.34 -30.29
CA GLU A 74 25.48 48.66 -31.52
C GLU A 74 25.54 47.13 -31.33
N VAL A 75 25.21 46.37 -32.38
CA VAL A 75 25.25 44.89 -32.40
C VAL A 75 26.16 44.43 -33.55
N PRO A 76 27.08 43.46 -33.36
CA PRO A 76 27.25 42.61 -32.19
C PRO A 76 28.01 43.27 -31.05
N SER A 77 27.54 43.04 -29.81
CA SER A 77 28.17 43.59 -28.59
C SER A 77 27.91 42.70 -27.37
N ASN A 78 28.45 43.11 -26.23
CA ASN A 78 28.32 42.40 -24.96
C ASN A 78 27.51 43.25 -23.98
N ILE A 79 26.51 42.65 -23.34
CA ILE A 79 25.76 43.28 -22.26
C ILE A 79 26.08 42.56 -20.95
N SER A 80 26.40 43.34 -19.92
CA SER A 80 26.55 42.85 -18.55
C SER A 80 25.30 43.17 -17.73
N PHE A 81 24.80 42.16 -17.03
CA PHE A 81 23.73 42.25 -16.05
C PHE A 81 24.32 42.09 -14.65
N PHE A 82 23.90 42.95 -13.73
CA PHE A 82 24.39 43.00 -12.36
C PHE A 82 23.25 42.75 -11.37
N VAL A 83 23.55 42.01 -10.31
CA VAL A 83 22.73 41.96 -9.10
C VAL A 83 23.59 42.19 -7.88
N PHE A 84 23.11 43.05 -6.98
CA PHE A 84 23.73 43.34 -5.69
C PHE A 84 22.68 43.18 -4.59
N SER A 85 22.97 42.31 -3.62
CA SER A 85 22.01 41.90 -2.58
C SER A 85 22.73 41.46 -1.30
N LYS A 86 21.99 41.35 -0.19
CA LYS A 86 22.48 40.63 0.99
C LYS A 86 22.72 39.16 0.65
N TYR A 87 23.75 38.58 1.25
CA TYR A 87 24.17 37.22 0.97
C TYR A 87 23.04 36.23 1.16
N ARG A 88 22.91 35.35 0.18
CA ARG A 88 22.05 34.19 0.28
C ARG A 88 22.58 33.05 -0.56
N ALA A 89 22.60 31.87 0.04
CA ALA A 89 22.86 30.62 -0.66
C ALA A 89 21.99 30.51 -1.94
N ASN A 90 22.68 30.22 -3.05
CA ASN A 90 22.12 30.00 -4.39
C ASN A 90 21.43 31.21 -5.04
N ALA A 91 21.58 32.43 -4.50
CA ALA A 91 21.08 33.65 -5.16
C ALA A 91 21.73 33.89 -6.53
N PHE A 92 23.06 33.76 -6.62
CA PHE A 92 23.79 33.92 -7.88
C PHE A 92 23.34 32.90 -8.93
N LYS A 93 23.11 31.63 -8.54
CA LYS A 93 22.65 30.58 -9.44
C LYS A 93 21.27 30.91 -9.99
N PHE A 94 20.35 31.34 -9.12
CA PHE A 94 19.03 31.80 -9.53
C PHE A 94 19.12 32.96 -10.52
N PHE A 95 19.92 33.98 -10.22
CA PHE A 95 20.14 35.12 -11.12
C PHE A 95 20.71 34.70 -12.48
N PHE A 96 21.75 33.85 -12.48
CA PHE A 96 22.34 33.31 -13.70
C PHE A 96 21.32 32.56 -14.56
N GLU A 97 20.45 31.73 -13.96
CA GLU A 97 19.41 31.03 -14.70
C GLU A 97 18.36 32.02 -15.25
N MET A 98 17.92 33.00 -14.43
CA MET A 98 17.02 34.10 -14.82
C MET A 98 17.48 34.79 -16.10
N ILE A 99 18.76 35.15 -16.15
CA ILE A 99 19.36 35.84 -17.27
C ILE A 99 19.63 34.90 -18.46
N SER A 100 20.22 33.72 -18.24
CA SER A 100 20.68 32.86 -19.33
C SER A 100 19.57 32.10 -20.08
N ARG A 101 18.41 31.87 -19.45
CA ARG A 101 17.36 31.00 -20.01
C ARG A 101 16.01 31.67 -20.26
N TRP A 102 15.70 32.74 -19.53
CA TRP A 102 14.36 33.31 -19.54
C TRP A 102 14.32 34.79 -19.92
N LEU A 103 15.48 35.44 -20.10
CA LEU A 103 15.54 36.79 -20.64
C LEU A 103 15.10 36.84 -22.11
N VAL A 104 15.41 35.80 -22.89
CA VAL A 104 14.89 35.58 -24.25
C VAL A 104 14.11 34.26 -24.29
N PRO A 105 12.77 34.29 -24.31
CA PRO A 105 11.92 33.11 -24.36
C PRO A 105 12.33 32.10 -25.44
N GLY A 106 12.51 30.84 -25.06
CA GLY A 106 12.81 29.76 -26.00
C GLY A 106 14.25 29.70 -26.51
N LYS A 107 15.11 30.67 -26.13
CA LYS A 107 16.54 30.69 -26.50
C LYS A 107 17.41 30.67 -25.25
N ARG A 108 18.44 29.82 -25.23
CA ARG A 108 19.48 29.88 -24.21
C ARG A 108 20.56 30.86 -24.67
N LEU A 109 20.79 31.91 -23.90
CA LEU A 109 21.74 32.97 -24.22
C LEU A 109 23.18 32.50 -24.05
N ASN A 110 24.07 33.02 -24.91
CA ASN A 110 25.49 32.72 -24.87
C ASN A 110 26.19 33.58 -23.81
N VAL A 111 26.38 32.99 -22.63
CA VAL A 111 27.04 33.65 -21.50
C VAL A 111 28.57 33.56 -21.67
N LEU A 112 29.22 34.70 -21.79
CA LEU A 112 30.67 34.82 -21.94
C LEU A 112 31.40 34.77 -20.59
N MET A 113 30.80 35.40 -19.57
CA MET A 113 31.42 35.56 -18.27
C MET A 113 30.36 35.56 -17.17
N VAL A 114 30.67 34.87 -16.08
CA VAL A 114 29.94 34.94 -14.81
C VAL A 114 30.95 35.26 -13.73
N TYR A 115 30.76 36.38 -13.07
CA TYR A 115 31.55 36.78 -11.91
C TYR A 115 30.62 36.84 -10.70
N THR A 116 31.02 36.23 -9.60
CA THR A 116 30.27 36.26 -8.34
C THR A 116 31.25 36.37 -7.20
N VAL A 117 30.94 37.24 -6.25
CA VAL A 117 31.80 37.48 -5.09
C VAL A 117 30.96 37.85 -3.87
N ASP A 118 31.32 37.24 -2.75
CA ASP A 118 30.76 37.54 -1.45
C ASP A 118 31.76 38.41 -0.68
N PHE A 119 31.30 39.51 -0.12
CA PHE A 119 32.14 40.48 0.57
C PHE A 119 31.37 41.17 1.70
N SER A 120 32.09 41.84 2.59
CA SER A 120 31.53 42.63 3.69
C SER A 120 32.04 44.06 3.64
N MET A 121 31.26 44.98 4.20
CA MET A 121 31.61 46.39 4.39
C MET A 121 31.56 46.69 5.89
N PRO A 122 32.63 46.39 6.67
CA PRO A 122 32.59 46.41 8.13
C PRO A 122 32.21 47.75 8.74
N GLU A 123 32.49 48.84 8.01
CA GLU A 123 32.15 50.22 8.40
C GLU A 123 30.65 50.50 8.38
N LEU A 124 29.89 49.79 7.55
CA LEU A 124 28.43 49.98 7.41
C LEU A 124 27.62 48.91 8.14
N SER A 125 28.02 47.65 8.03
CA SER A 125 27.29 46.54 8.63
C SER A 125 28.15 45.30 8.80
N ARG A 126 27.68 44.38 9.65
CA ARG A 126 28.23 43.02 9.75
C ARG A 126 27.62 42.05 8.73
N ASP A 127 26.73 42.52 7.87
CA ASP A 127 26.09 41.68 6.86
C ASP A 127 27.10 41.35 5.75
N VAL A 128 27.01 40.14 5.22
CA VAL A 128 27.72 39.74 3.99
C VAL A 128 26.82 40.10 2.81
N TYR A 129 27.41 40.64 1.76
CA TYR A 129 26.76 40.99 0.51
C TYR A 129 27.26 40.12 -0.63
N THR A 130 26.40 39.83 -1.58
CA THR A 130 26.74 39.12 -2.82
C THR A 130 26.59 40.09 -3.98
N LEU A 131 27.64 40.19 -4.79
CA LEU A 131 27.65 40.86 -6.08
C LEU A 131 27.84 39.82 -7.18
N CYS A 132 26.99 39.85 -8.20
CA CYS A 132 27.11 38.99 -9.36
C CYS A 132 26.95 39.76 -10.66
N GLU A 133 27.85 39.50 -11.61
CA GLU A 133 27.83 40.00 -12.98
C GLU A 133 27.68 38.80 -13.95
N VAL A 134 26.77 38.93 -14.90
CA VAL A 134 26.58 37.97 -16.00
C VAL A 134 26.69 38.73 -17.31
N THR A 135 27.70 38.40 -18.13
CA THR A 135 27.93 39.01 -19.43
C THR A 135 27.46 38.10 -20.55
N ILE A 136 26.60 38.60 -21.42
CA ILE A 136 26.04 37.89 -22.58
C ILE A 136 26.52 38.55 -23.87
N ARG A 137 26.79 37.72 -24.89
CA ARG A 137 27.02 38.18 -26.26
C ARG A 137 25.70 38.30 -27.02
N ILE A 138 25.49 39.42 -27.68
CA ILE A 138 24.34 39.67 -28.55
C ILE A 138 24.79 39.66 -30.00
N GLU A 139 24.10 38.89 -30.83
CA GLU A 139 24.46 38.70 -32.25
C GLU A 139 23.49 39.38 -33.21
N SER A 140 22.24 39.62 -32.82
CA SER A 140 21.20 40.25 -33.66
C SER A 140 20.45 41.38 -32.95
N GLN A 141 19.95 42.32 -33.75
CA GLN A 141 19.14 43.44 -33.24
C GLN A 141 17.79 42.96 -32.67
N GLU A 142 17.21 41.92 -33.27
CA GLU A 142 15.96 41.29 -32.80
C GLU A 142 16.11 40.73 -31.37
N GLU A 143 17.26 40.10 -31.08
CA GLU A 143 17.56 39.60 -29.73
C GLU A 143 17.70 40.75 -28.72
N LEU A 144 18.31 41.88 -29.11
CA LEU A 144 18.43 43.06 -28.26
C LEU A 144 17.04 43.65 -27.91
N GLU A 145 16.14 43.76 -28.89
CA GLU A 145 14.79 44.28 -28.69
C GLU A 145 13.99 43.37 -27.74
N GLU A 146 14.04 42.05 -27.95
CA GLU A 146 13.35 41.08 -27.09
C GLU A 146 13.89 41.10 -25.65
N MET A 147 15.22 41.21 -25.48
CA MET A 147 15.84 41.36 -24.16
C MET A 147 15.36 42.64 -23.47
N GLN A 148 15.30 43.77 -24.17
CA GLN A 148 14.84 45.05 -23.60
C GLN A 148 13.37 45.00 -23.18
N CYS A 149 12.51 44.31 -23.95
CA CYS A 149 11.11 44.13 -23.58
C CYS A 149 10.93 43.26 -22.32
N ASN A 150 11.71 42.20 -22.18
CA ASN A 150 11.57 41.24 -21.08
C ASN A 150 12.33 41.64 -19.81
N LEU A 151 13.37 42.48 -19.93
CA LEU A 151 14.25 42.85 -18.83
C LEU A 151 13.50 43.38 -17.59
N PRO A 152 12.52 44.30 -17.69
CA PRO A 152 11.81 44.80 -16.50
C PRO A 152 11.07 43.70 -15.72
N ILE A 153 10.52 42.71 -16.43
CA ILE A 153 9.83 41.56 -15.82
C ILE A 153 10.85 40.69 -15.11
N ILE A 154 11.95 40.35 -15.78
CA ILE A 154 13.02 39.53 -15.22
C ILE A 154 13.66 40.20 -14.01
N GLU A 155 13.90 41.51 -14.04
CA GLU A 155 14.40 42.26 -12.89
C GLU A 155 13.46 42.16 -11.69
N SER A 156 12.14 42.29 -11.91
CA SER A 156 11.16 42.17 -10.83
C SER A 156 11.17 40.77 -10.19
N GLU A 157 11.27 39.72 -11.02
CA GLU A 157 11.37 38.33 -10.59
C GLU A 157 12.70 38.03 -9.88
N VAL A 158 13.81 38.60 -10.38
CA VAL A 158 15.14 38.52 -9.77
C VAL A 158 15.13 39.16 -8.38
N ARG A 159 14.59 40.38 -8.25
CA ARG A 159 14.50 41.09 -6.96
C ARG A 159 13.73 40.26 -5.93
N LEU A 160 12.57 39.72 -6.29
CA LEU A 160 11.79 38.84 -5.40
C LEU A 160 12.51 37.53 -5.06
N GLY A 161 13.09 36.92 -6.09
CA GLY A 161 13.66 35.58 -5.99
C GLY A 161 15.05 35.52 -5.38
N VAL A 162 15.81 36.62 -5.35
CA VAL A 162 17.09 36.75 -4.64
C VAL A 162 16.84 36.98 -3.15
N VAL A 163 15.88 37.83 -2.78
CA VAL A 163 15.53 38.10 -1.36
C VAL A 163 14.93 36.88 -0.69
N SER A 164 14.08 36.11 -1.38
CA SER A 164 13.35 34.99 -0.77
C SER A 164 13.58 33.68 -1.51
N SER A 165 14.04 32.67 -0.77
CA SER A 165 14.15 31.31 -1.30
C SER A 165 12.81 30.71 -1.66
N TYR A 166 11.75 31.09 -0.96
CA TYR A 166 10.40 30.66 -1.31
C TYR A 166 9.97 31.18 -2.68
N TYR A 167 10.17 32.49 -2.95
CA TYR A 167 9.77 33.09 -4.22
C TYR A 167 10.65 32.62 -5.38
N GLY A 168 11.97 32.57 -5.21
CA GLY A 168 12.88 32.07 -6.25
C GLY A 168 12.51 30.65 -6.69
N ARG A 169 12.24 29.75 -5.73
CA ARG A 169 11.78 28.39 -6.04
C ARG A 169 10.44 28.38 -6.77
N ARG A 170 9.51 29.25 -6.39
CA ARG A 170 8.17 29.31 -7.00
C ARG A 170 8.22 29.83 -8.44
N ILE A 171 9.08 30.80 -8.71
CA ILE A 171 9.30 31.35 -10.06
C ILE A 171 9.86 30.26 -10.97
N LEU A 172 10.91 29.55 -10.52
CA LEU A 172 11.48 28.43 -11.27
C LEU A 172 10.46 27.28 -11.50
N GLU A 173 9.65 26.95 -10.49
CA GLU A 173 8.56 25.97 -10.62
C GLU A 173 7.51 26.35 -11.68
N VAL A 174 7.29 27.64 -11.92
CA VAL A 174 6.34 28.15 -12.92
C VAL A 174 6.97 28.18 -14.30
N LYS A 175 8.23 28.62 -14.41
CA LYS A 175 8.95 28.72 -15.69
C LYS A 175 9.44 27.38 -16.25
N GLY A 176 9.32 26.31 -15.46
CA GLY A 176 9.70 24.97 -15.86
C GLY A 176 11.16 24.67 -15.51
N LEU A 177 11.38 23.55 -14.82
CA LEU A 177 12.69 23.07 -14.41
C LEU A 177 13.13 21.92 -15.31
N SER A 178 14.44 21.83 -15.58
CA SER A 178 14.99 20.59 -16.13
C SER A 178 14.83 19.44 -15.13
N GLY A 179 14.90 18.20 -15.62
CA GLY A 179 14.82 17.00 -14.76
C GLY A 179 15.86 17.02 -13.64
N ASP A 180 17.09 17.40 -13.96
CA ASP A 180 18.21 17.47 -13.01
C ASP A 180 18.05 18.60 -11.99
N GLU A 181 17.56 19.77 -12.41
CA GLU A 181 17.25 20.87 -11.49
C GLU A 181 16.14 20.47 -10.51
N LYS A 182 15.12 19.77 -10.99
CA LYS A 182 14.05 19.29 -10.15
C LYS A 182 14.56 18.34 -9.07
N ILE A 183 15.49 17.45 -9.42
CA ILE A 183 16.15 16.54 -8.47
C ILE A 183 16.96 17.34 -7.45
N ALA A 184 17.77 18.31 -7.89
CA ALA A 184 18.54 19.17 -7.00
C ALA A 184 17.64 19.94 -6.00
N MET A 185 16.50 20.45 -6.47
CA MET A 185 15.54 21.14 -5.61
C MET A 185 14.83 20.20 -4.63
N ILE A 186 14.54 18.96 -5.02
CA ILE A 186 14.03 17.92 -4.11
C ILE A 186 15.07 17.66 -3.02
N GLN A 187 16.35 17.53 -3.39
CA GLN A 187 17.45 17.28 -2.47
C GLN A 187 17.63 18.44 -1.47
N GLU A 188 17.63 19.69 -1.95
CA GLU A 188 17.66 20.87 -1.06
C GLU A 188 16.46 20.92 -0.10
N TYR A 189 15.27 20.57 -0.59
CA TYR A 189 14.08 20.58 0.23
C TYR A 189 14.16 19.51 1.32
N ILE A 190 14.62 18.31 0.99
CA ILE A 190 14.88 17.23 1.97
C ILE A 190 15.95 17.64 2.97
N ALA A 191 17.06 18.25 2.51
CA ALA A 191 18.10 18.76 3.40
C ALA A 191 17.53 19.78 4.40
N SER A 192 16.67 20.69 3.94
CA SER A 192 15.99 21.66 4.81
C SER A 192 15.01 21.02 5.81
N ILE A 193 14.47 19.83 5.52
CA ILE A 193 13.62 19.08 6.45
C ILE A 193 14.48 18.39 7.50
N ILE A 194 15.62 17.80 7.10
CA ILE A 194 16.56 17.15 8.02
C ILE A 194 17.06 18.16 9.06
N THR A 195 17.42 19.39 8.65
CA THR A 195 17.87 20.42 9.59
C THR A 195 16.76 20.90 10.53
N ARG A 196 15.51 20.90 10.09
CA ARG A 196 14.36 21.35 10.91
C ARG A 196 13.81 20.26 11.83
N LEU A 197 13.95 18.99 11.47
CA LEU A 197 13.37 17.84 12.17
C LEU A 197 14.40 16.69 12.28
N PRO A 198 15.52 16.91 13.00
CA PRO A 198 16.63 15.96 13.06
C PRO A 198 16.25 14.61 13.70
N ASP A 199 15.33 14.60 14.66
CA ASP A 199 14.88 13.36 15.32
C ASP A 199 14.11 12.43 14.36
N ASN A 200 13.44 13.02 13.38
CA ASN A 200 12.57 12.31 12.45
C ASN A 200 13.26 11.91 11.15
N PHE A 201 14.35 12.57 10.76
CA PHE A 201 14.98 12.38 9.46
C PHE A 201 16.50 12.27 9.58
N SER A 202 17.06 11.17 9.09
CA SER A 202 18.51 10.97 8.93
C SER A 202 18.96 11.23 7.48
N TYR A 203 20.28 11.23 7.25
CA TYR A 203 20.85 11.27 5.90
C TYR A 203 20.41 10.09 5.01
N ASP A 204 19.90 9.00 5.58
CA ASP A 204 19.38 7.84 4.83
C ASP A 204 18.15 8.18 3.97
N VAL A 205 17.50 9.32 4.23
CA VAL A 205 16.40 9.83 3.38
C VAL A 205 16.89 10.07 1.96
N PHE A 206 18.16 10.42 1.75
CA PHE A 206 18.73 10.59 0.41
C PHE A 206 18.84 9.26 -0.34
N SER A 207 19.08 8.15 0.37
CA SER A 207 19.01 6.82 -0.21
C SER A 207 17.57 6.52 -0.66
N GLU A 208 16.58 6.77 0.20
CA GLU A 208 15.15 6.63 -0.19
C GLU A 208 14.79 7.51 -1.38
N MET A 209 15.27 8.75 -1.42
CA MET A 209 15.09 9.67 -2.55
C MET A 209 15.59 9.05 -3.85
N GLN A 210 16.82 8.52 -3.86
CA GLN A 210 17.38 7.86 -5.05
C GLN A 210 16.53 6.67 -5.48
N TYR A 211 16.14 5.79 -4.56
CA TYR A 211 15.30 4.64 -4.87
C TYR A 211 13.96 5.04 -5.50
N VAL A 212 13.25 6.00 -4.90
CA VAL A 212 11.95 6.46 -5.41
C VAL A 212 12.10 7.11 -6.78
N LEU A 213 13.13 7.96 -6.96
CA LEU A 213 13.36 8.65 -8.24
C LEU A 213 13.75 7.70 -9.37
N VAL A 214 14.47 6.61 -9.08
CA VAL A 214 14.81 5.57 -10.07
C VAL A 214 13.58 4.73 -10.44
N MET A 215 12.71 4.43 -9.48
CA MET A 215 11.48 3.66 -9.71
C MET A 215 10.41 4.45 -10.49
N CYS A 216 10.42 5.79 -10.39
CA CYS A 216 9.45 6.64 -11.06
C CYS A 216 9.79 6.85 -12.54
N ARG A 217 8.77 6.79 -13.40
CA ARG A 217 8.88 7.19 -14.81
C ARG A 217 9.08 8.71 -14.96
N GLU A 218 9.67 9.14 -16.06
CA GLU A 218 9.86 10.58 -16.35
C GLU A 218 8.53 11.34 -16.43
N ASP A 219 7.51 10.77 -17.09
CA ASP A 219 6.16 11.36 -17.13
C ASP A 219 5.57 11.54 -15.72
N PHE A 220 5.92 10.62 -14.80
CA PHE A 220 5.47 10.72 -13.43
C PHE A 220 6.09 11.93 -12.75
N LYS A 221 7.41 12.09 -12.89
CA LYS A 221 8.16 13.21 -12.33
C LYS A 221 7.72 14.53 -12.96
N ALA A 222 7.53 14.58 -14.27
CA ALA A 222 7.21 15.80 -15.02
C ALA A 222 5.92 16.47 -14.54
N SER A 223 4.83 15.71 -14.41
CA SER A 223 3.51 16.27 -14.08
C SER A 223 3.33 16.69 -12.62
N ARG A 224 4.28 16.37 -11.74
CA ARG A 224 4.17 16.56 -10.28
C ARG A 224 5.11 17.63 -9.76
N GLY A 225 4.65 18.47 -8.84
CA GLY A 225 5.50 19.50 -8.23
C GLY A 225 6.56 18.94 -7.29
N ILE A 226 7.63 19.70 -7.05
CA ILE A 226 8.75 19.32 -6.16
C ILE A 226 8.23 18.95 -4.77
N ARG A 227 7.37 19.79 -4.19
CA ARG A 227 6.79 19.56 -2.85
C ARG A 227 6.05 18.23 -2.73
N HIS A 228 5.38 17.82 -3.80
CA HIS A 228 4.62 16.55 -3.81
C HIS A 228 5.58 15.36 -3.84
N LEU A 229 6.58 15.39 -4.73
CA LEU A 229 7.60 14.34 -4.82
C LEU A 229 8.39 14.23 -3.51
N SER A 230 8.85 15.35 -2.94
CA SER A 230 9.53 15.36 -1.64
C SER A 230 8.64 14.79 -0.53
N ARG A 231 7.34 15.10 -0.53
CA ARG A 231 6.39 14.57 0.46
C ARG A 231 6.25 13.05 0.33
N ILE A 232 6.15 12.51 -0.89
CA ILE A 232 6.10 11.06 -1.12
C ILE A 232 7.35 10.41 -0.52
N ILE A 233 8.53 10.93 -0.85
CA ILE A 233 9.83 10.41 -0.40
C ILE A 233 9.92 10.43 1.14
N CYS A 234 9.64 11.58 1.76
CA CYS A 234 9.71 11.72 3.22
C CYS A 234 8.72 10.80 3.94
N VAL A 235 7.50 10.64 3.43
CA VAL A 235 6.50 9.75 4.05
C VAL A 235 6.89 8.28 3.86
N GLN A 236 7.38 7.88 2.68
CA GLN A 236 7.89 6.51 2.48
C GLN A 236 9.04 6.18 3.43
N TYR A 237 9.99 7.11 3.61
CA TYR A 237 11.08 6.95 4.57
C TYR A 237 10.55 6.74 6.00
N LEU A 238 9.65 7.62 6.47
CA LEU A 238 9.10 7.52 7.83
C LEU A 238 8.33 6.21 8.03
N PHE A 239 7.54 5.79 7.05
CA PHE A 239 6.78 4.55 7.10
C PHE A 239 7.69 3.32 7.15
N ARG A 240 8.76 3.29 6.33
CA ARG A 240 9.74 2.20 6.36
C ARG A 240 10.46 2.15 7.71
N ARG A 241 10.90 3.30 8.23
CA ARG A 241 11.56 3.39 9.54
C ARG A 241 10.65 2.89 10.67
N ALA A 242 9.39 3.35 10.69
CA ALA A 242 8.40 2.93 11.69
C ALA A 242 8.06 1.43 11.60
N LEU A 243 7.88 0.89 10.38
CA LEU A 243 7.64 -0.56 10.21
C LEU A 243 8.82 -1.39 10.68
N LEU A 244 10.05 -1.03 10.28
CA LEU A 244 11.23 -1.79 10.69
C LEU A 244 11.42 -1.77 12.20
N GLN A 245 11.09 -0.66 12.87
CA GLN A 245 11.10 -0.60 14.33
C GLN A 245 10.00 -1.47 14.94
N ALA A 246 8.76 -1.36 14.47
CA ALA A 246 7.64 -2.14 14.98
C ALA A 246 7.82 -3.67 14.79
N ILE A 247 8.45 -4.08 13.68
CA ILE A 247 8.79 -5.49 13.41
C ILE A 247 9.85 -6.00 14.38
N LYS A 248 10.83 -5.15 14.76
CA LYS A 248 11.84 -5.53 15.78
C LYS A 248 11.21 -5.71 17.16
N GLU A 249 10.21 -4.90 17.50
CA GLU A 249 9.51 -4.95 18.78
C GLU A 249 8.53 -6.13 18.87
N SER A 250 7.77 -6.42 17.79
CA SER A 250 6.91 -7.61 17.73
C SER A 250 6.79 -8.15 16.29
N PRO A 251 7.58 -9.17 15.92
CA PRO A 251 7.64 -9.66 14.54
C PRO A 251 6.40 -10.46 14.11
N GLU A 252 5.61 -10.99 15.05
CA GLU A 252 4.41 -11.77 14.75
C GLU A 252 3.17 -10.91 14.42
N LYS A 253 3.26 -9.60 14.67
CA LYS A 253 2.14 -8.68 14.49
C LYS A 253 2.16 -8.04 13.10
N ARG A 254 0.98 -7.91 12.49
CA ARG A 254 0.78 -7.12 11.27
C ARG A 254 0.70 -5.64 11.63
N TYR A 255 1.42 -4.84 10.87
CA TYR A 255 1.45 -3.38 10.95
C TYR A 255 1.11 -2.82 9.58
N LEU A 256 0.09 -1.96 9.53
CA LEU A 256 -0.30 -1.23 8.34
C LEU A 256 -0.35 0.26 8.66
N PHE A 257 0.36 1.06 7.87
CA PHE A 257 0.31 2.52 7.94
C PHE A 257 -0.30 3.09 6.67
N LEU A 258 -1.25 4.01 6.84
CA LEU A 258 -1.96 4.68 5.75
C LEU A 258 -1.81 6.20 5.89
N LYS A 259 -1.42 6.87 4.80
CA LYS A 259 -1.45 8.33 4.68
C LYS A 259 -2.26 8.75 3.45
N LEU A 260 -3.20 9.64 3.69
CA LEU A 260 -4.06 10.26 2.67
C LEU A 260 -3.74 11.75 2.54
N PHE A 261 -3.49 12.24 1.34
CA PHE A 261 -3.28 13.67 1.10
C PHE A 261 -3.68 14.11 -0.30
N ARG A 262 -4.20 15.34 -0.41
CA ARG A 262 -4.55 15.93 -1.71
C ARG A 262 -3.28 16.36 -2.45
N ALA A 263 -3.28 16.11 -3.75
CA ALA A 263 -2.21 16.46 -4.66
C ALA A 263 -2.77 17.20 -5.87
N ARG A 264 -1.94 18.03 -6.50
CA ARG A 264 -2.28 18.72 -7.75
C ARG A 264 -1.32 18.24 -8.83
N LEU A 265 -1.88 17.76 -9.93
CA LEU A 265 -1.16 17.30 -11.10
C LEU A 265 -1.25 18.36 -12.19
N ARG A 266 -0.14 18.63 -12.87
CA ARG A 266 -0.08 19.47 -14.07
C ARG A 266 -0.04 18.55 -15.28
N LEU A 267 -1.19 18.34 -15.89
CA LEU A 267 -1.34 17.56 -17.12
C LEU A 267 -1.41 18.51 -18.32
N PRO A 268 -1.14 18.05 -19.55
CA PRO A 268 -1.32 18.87 -20.75
C PRO A 268 -2.75 19.43 -20.89
N GLU A 269 -3.73 18.70 -20.35
CA GLU A 269 -5.16 19.03 -20.34
C GLU A 269 -5.55 20.06 -19.26
N GLY A 270 -4.63 20.41 -18.34
CA GLY A 270 -4.86 21.37 -17.26
C GLY A 270 -4.39 20.88 -15.88
N GLU A 271 -4.60 21.71 -14.85
CA GLU A 271 -4.35 21.31 -13.46
C GLU A 271 -5.50 20.44 -12.92
N LYS A 272 -5.18 19.26 -12.41
CA LYS A 272 -6.14 18.31 -11.83
C LYS A 272 -5.84 18.07 -10.36
N THR A 273 -6.88 18.06 -9.51
CA THR A 273 -6.72 17.71 -8.09
C THR A 273 -7.04 16.23 -7.89
N VAL A 274 -6.13 15.50 -7.26
CA VAL A 274 -6.25 14.06 -7.00
C VAL A 274 -6.00 13.75 -5.52
N LEU A 275 -6.38 12.56 -5.07
CA LEU A 275 -6.09 12.08 -3.72
C LEU A 275 -4.94 11.06 -3.79
N GLY A 276 -3.82 11.38 -3.17
CA GLY A 276 -2.69 10.47 -3.00
C GLY A 276 -2.92 9.53 -1.82
N LEU A 277 -2.82 8.23 -2.08
CA LEU A 277 -2.78 7.16 -1.08
C LEU A 277 -1.35 6.65 -0.96
N LEU A 278 -0.83 6.62 0.26
CA LEU A 278 0.43 5.99 0.57
C LEU A 278 0.19 4.96 1.67
N VAL A 279 0.53 3.70 1.37
CA VAL A 279 0.33 2.56 2.27
C VAL A 279 1.66 1.88 2.51
N ALA A 280 1.91 1.47 3.74
CA ALA A 280 3.04 0.63 4.09
C ALA A 280 2.55 -0.54 4.92
N VAL A 281 3.07 -1.73 4.62
CA VAL A 281 2.68 -2.96 5.30
C VAL A 281 3.86 -3.92 5.45
N ASN A 282 3.84 -4.72 6.51
CA ASN A 282 4.73 -5.87 6.66
C ASN A 282 4.06 -7.18 6.24
N PHE A 283 4.86 -8.07 5.66
CA PHE A 283 4.49 -9.43 5.33
C PHE A 283 4.93 -10.38 6.45
N LEU A 284 4.02 -11.22 6.90
CA LEU A 284 4.27 -12.24 7.92
C LEU A 284 4.71 -13.56 7.29
N ARG A 285 4.45 -13.75 5.99
CA ARG A 285 4.77 -14.98 5.24
C ARG A 285 5.38 -14.62 3.89
N ASP A 286 6.28 -15.47 3.39
CA ASP A 286 7.03 -15.22 2.14
C ASP A 286 6.15 -15.04 0.88
N LYS A 287 4.93 -15.58 0.90
CA LYS A 287 4.01 -15.66 -0.25
C LYS A 287 2.82 -14.72 -0.15
N GLU A 288 2.94 -13.62 0.56
CA GLU A 288 1.90 -12.60 0.61
C GLU A 288 2.04 -11.61 -0.56
N LEU A 289 0.90 -11.25 -1.17
CA LEU A 289 0.78 -10.28 -2.25
C LEU A 289 -0.12 -9.11 -1.84
N PHE A 290 0.34 -7.91 -2.14
CA PHE A 290 -0.43 -6.69 -1.96
C PHE A 290 -0.14 -5.73 -3.12
N GLU A 291 -1.13 -5.58 -4.01
CA GLU A 291 -1.00 -4.88 -5.30
C GLU A 291 -1.99 -3.71 -5.44
N GLU A 292 -1.84 -2.92 -6.50
CA GLU A 292 -2.74 -1.80 -6.85
C GLU A 292 -4.22 -2.24 -6.88
N THR A 293 -4.49 -3.45 -7.39
CA THR A 293 -5.84 -4.00 -7.54
C THR A 293 -6.53 -4.21 -6.19
N HIS A 294 -5.80 -4.63 -5.15
CA HIS A 294 -6.34 -4.81 -3.80
C HIS A 294 -6.71 -3.46 -3.19
N LEU A 295 -5.84 -2.46 -3.39
CA LEU A 295 -6.02 -1.14 -2.83
C LEU A 295 -7.17 -0.37 -3.50
N ILE A 296 -7.31 -0.43 -4.83
CA ILE A 296 -8.45 0.23 -5.50
C ILE A 296 -9.78 -0.47 -5.21
N LYS A 297 -9.79 -1.80 -5.06
CA LYS A 297 -11.01 -2.54 -4.66
C LYS A 297 -11.47 -2.12 -3.26
N ALA A 298 -10.54 -1.98 -2.30
CA ALA A 298 -10.85 -1.50 -0.96
C ALA A 298 -11.43 -0.09 -0.97
N VAL A 299 -10.80 0.83 -1.71
CA VAL A 299 -11.31 2.21 -1.86
C VAL A 299 -12.70 2.23 -2.48
N ARG A 300 -12.97 1.38 -3.49
CA ARG A 300 -14.28 1.31 -4.17
C ARG A 300 -15.43 0.86 -3.27
N ASN A 301 -15.17 0.17 -2.17
CA ASN A 301 -16.21 -0.17 -1.20
C ASN A 301 -16.80 1.08 -0.53
N TYR A 302 -15.97 2.10 -0.32
CA TYR A 302 -16.37 3.36 0.31
C TYR A 302 -16.74 4.43 -0.73
N VAL A 303 -16.01 4.47 -1.85
CA VAL A 303 -16.24 5.42 -2.94
C VAL A 303 -16.31 4.65 -4.27
N PRO A 304 -17.49 4.18 -4.69
CA PRO A 304 -17.66 3.35 -5.89
C PRO A 304 -17.15 4.01 -7.18
N GLN A 305 -17.16 5.34 -7.23
CA GLN A 305 -16.67 6.13 -8.35
C GLN A 305 -15.13 6.26 -8.42
N ALA A 306 -14.39 5.70 -7.47
CA ALA A 306 -12.93 5.82 -7.43
C ALA A 306 -12.23 5.02 -8.54
N GLN A 307 -11.27 5.67 -9.19
CA GLN A 307 -10.41 5.15 -10.24
C GLN A 307 -8.96 5.59 -10.01
N THR A 308 -8.00 4.75 -10.40
CA THR A 308 -6.57 5.09 -10.32
C THR A 308 -6.18 5.98 -11.49
N VAL A 309 -5.33 6.98 -11.20
CA VAL A 309 -4.70 7.81 -12.22
C VAL A 309 -3.67 6.97 -12.96
N LYS A 310 -3.72 6.98 -14.29
CA LYS A 310 -2.81 6.19 -15.12
C LYS A 310 -1.35 6.52 -14.79
N ASN A 311 -0.51 5.48 -14.69
CA ASN A 311 0.92 5.58 -14.39
C ASN A 311 1.25 6.30 -13.05
N SER A 312 0.32 6.33 -12.09
CA SER A 312 0.57 6.92 -10.76
C SER A 312 1.07 5.93 -9.71
N PHE A 313 1.01 4.63 -10.01
CA PHE A 313 1.35 3.58 -9.07
C PHE A 313 2.87 3.43 -8.88
N ILE A 314 3.31 3.44 -7.63
CA ILE A 314 4.68 3.14 -7.21
C ILE A 314 4.63 1.95 -6.26
N PHE A 315 5.40 0.92 -6.58
CA PHE A 315 5.61 -0.26 -5.76
C PHE A 315 7.06 -0.30 -5.29
N ASN A 316 7.28 -0.28 -3.97
CA ASN A 316 8.62 -0.30 -3.38
C ASN A 316 8.74 -1.49 -2.42
N ARG A 317 9.39 -2.55 -2.92
CA ARG A 317 9.79 -3.73 -2.16
C ARG A 317 11.26 -4.00 -2.47
N ARG A 318 12.13 -3.94 -1.46
CA ARG A 318 13.58 -4.12 -1.65
C ARG A 318 13.95 -5.57 -1.38
N GLY A 319 14.29 -6.30 -2.45
CA GLY A 319 14.73 -7.69 -2.36
C GLY A 319 13.77 -8.55 -1.52
N ASN A 320 14.33 -9.26 -0.54
CA ASN A 320 13.60 -10.14 0.38
C ASN A 320 13.15 -9.44 1.68
N GLU A 321 13.11 -8.11 1.72
CA GLU A 321 12.57 -7.42 2.89
C GLU A 321 11.10 -7.83 3.15
N PRO A 322 10.71 -8.07 4.41
CA PRO A 322 9.33 -8.38 4.79
C PRO A 322 8.45 -7.13 4.82
N ILE A 323 8.81 -6.05 4.12
CA ILE A 323 8.05 -4.80 4.09
C ILE A 323 7.82 -4.35 2.66
N CYS A 324 6.68 -3.68 2.46
CA CYS A 324 6.33 -3.06 1.20
C CYS A 324 5.75 -1.67 1.45
N THR A 325 6.14 -0.70 0.62
CA THR A 325 5.47 0.59 0.52
C THR A 325 4.88 0.80 -0.86
N LEU A 326 3.66 1.32 -0.87
CA LEU A 326 2.84 1.53 -2.05
C LEU A 326 2.42 2.99 -2.09
N TYR A 327 2.41 3.55 -3.29
CA TYR A 327 1.80 4.85 -3.55
C TYR A 327 0.92 4.76 -4.78
N VAL A 328 -0.27 5.34 -4.71
CA VAL A 328 -1.17 5.49 -5.87
C VAL A 328 -1.93 6.81 -5.76
N GLU A 329 -2.31 7.35 -6.91
CA GLU A 329 -3.21 8.50 -6.96
C GLU A 329 -4.57 8.03 -7.46
N ILE A 330 -5.63 8.50 -6.79
CA ILE A 330 -7.01 8.20 -7.14
C ILE A 330 -7.80 9.46 -7.46
N GLU A 331 -8.74 9.31 -8.37
CA GLU A 331 -9.70 10.31 -8.82
C GLU A 331 -11.10 9.70 -8.89
N LYS A 332 -12.12 10.55 -8.86
CA LYS A 332 -13.49 10.10 -9.13
C LYS A 332 -13.76 10.13 -10.63
N ARG A 333 -14.60 9.20 -11.12
CA ARG A 333 -14.99 9.13 -12.54
C ARG A 333 -15.72 10.38 -13.04
N ASP A 334 -16.47 11.03 -12.17
CA ASP A 334 -17.16 12.29 -12.41
C ASP A 334 -16.22 13.51 -12.47
N GLY A 335 -14.94 13.34 -12.11
CA GLY A 335 -13.96 14.43 -12.03
C GLY A 335 -14.10 15.32 -10.78
N GLU A 336 -15.03 15.00 -9.88
CA GLU A 336 -15.23 15.75 -8.64
C GLU A 336 -14.09 15.52 -7.64
N VAL A 337 -13.89 16.51 -6.77
CA VAL A 337 -12.92 16.43 -5.69
C VAL A 337 -13.48 15.61 -4.53
N PHE A 338 -12.65 14.77 -3.91
CA PHE A 338 -13.02 14.04 -2.71
C PHE A 338 -13.45 14.96 -1.56
N SER A 339 -14.61 14.69 -0.97
CA SER A 339 -15.17 15.46 0.14
C SER A 339 -14.34 15.24 1.43
N ARG A 340 -14.51 16.13 2.42
CA ARG A 340 -13.82 15.97 3.71
C ARG A 340 -14.32 14.73 4.46
N GLU A 341 -15.61 14.45 4.35
CA GLU A 341 -16.27 13.30 4.98
C GLU A 341 -15.76 11.98 4.38
N GLU A 342 -15.65 11.89 3.06
CA GLU A 342 -15.07 10.72 2.36
C GLU A 342 -13.62 10.47 2.81
N ILE A 343 -12.80 11.53 2.86
CA ILE A 343 -11.40 11.42 3.32
C ILE A 343 -11.34 10.98 4.78
N SER A 344 -12.26 11.47 5.63
CA SER A 344 -12.32 11.06 7.05
C SER A 344 -12.74 9.60 7.21
N LEU A 345 -13.71 9.15 6.42
CA LEU A 345 -14.17 7.76 6.38
C LEU A 345 -13.03 6.82 5.95
N LEU A 346 -12.36 7.15 4.84
CA LEU A 346 -11.21 6.38 4.35
C LEU A 346 -10.06 6.35 5.37
N ARG A 347 -9.83 7.42 6.14
CA ARG A 347 -8.78 7.41 7.18
C ARG A 347 -9.08 6.46 8.33
N LYS A 348 -10.35 6.24 8.65
CA LYS A 348 -10.77 5.45 9.81
C LYS A 348 -10.91 3.97 9.48
N GLU A 349 -11.56 3.66 8.36
CA GLU A 349 -12.01 2.29 8.04
C GLU A 349 -11.13 1.59 6.99
N LEU A 350 -10.34 2.34 6.19
CA LEU A 350 -9.55 1.71 5.12
C LEU A 350 -8.38 0.88 5.66
N SER A 351 -7.76 1.28 6.77
CA SER A 351 -6.63 0.55 7.34
C SER A 351 -7.02 -0.87 7.76
N SER A 352 -8.17 -1.04 8.42
CA SER A 352 -8.68 -2.35 8.85
C SER A 352 -9.11 -3.20 7.66
N ASP A 353 -9.79 -2.63 6.66
CA ASP A 353 -10.20 -3.36 5.45
C ASP A 353 -8.99 -3.82 4.61
N LEU A 354 -7.90 -3.02 4.55
CA LEU A 354 -6.69 -3.40 3.82
C LEU A 354 -5.92 -4.54 4.51
N GLU A 355 -5.92 -4.63 5.84
CA GLU A 355 -5.27 -5.74 6.55
C GLU A 355 -5.88 -7.11 6.19
N GLY A 356 -7.20 -7.15 5.96
CA GLY A 356 -7.95 -8.34 5.56
C GLY A 356 -7.86 -8.69 4.06
N ARG A 357 -7.29 -7.82 3.23
CA ARG A 357 -7.22 -7.99 1.75
C ARG A 357 -5.85 -8.41 1.23
N ILE A 358 -4.88 -8.65 2.11
CA ILE A 358 -3.55 -9.14 1.71
C ILE A 358 -3.70 -10.60 1.30
N GLU A 359 -3.52 -10.85 0.00
CA GLU A 359 -3.67 -12.19 -0.55
C GLU A 359 -2.50 -13.07 -0.14
N HIS A 360 -2.79 -14.33 0.20
CA HIS A 360 -1.77 -15.36 0.31
C HIS A 360 -1.74 -16.17 -0.99
N LEU A 361 -0.63 -16.09 -1.73
CA LEU A 361 -0.37 -16.98 -2.85
C LEU A 361 -0.26 -18.41 -2.31
N MET A 362 -1.37 -19.15 -2.37
CA MET A 362 -1.31 -20.60 -2.23
C MET A 362 -0.51 -21.15 -3.40
N CYS A 363 0.54 -21.93 -3.11
CA CYS A 363 1.17 -22.72 -4.17
C CYS A 363 0.13 -23.64 -4.81
N PRO A 364 0.16 -23.82 -6.14
CA PRO A 364 -0.63 -24.86 -6.77
C PRO A 364 -0.25 -26.19 -6.11
N VAL A 365 -1.23 -26.83 -5.45
CA VAL A 365 -1.04 -28.15 -4.86
C VAL A 365 -1.05 -29.14 -6.01
N PHE A 366 0.11 -29.68 -6.35
CA PHE A 366 0.22 -30.82 -7.25
C PHE A 366 0.08 -32.09 -6.42
N MET A 367 -1.10 -32.70 -6.45
CA MET A 367 -1.34 -34.01 -5.86
C MET A 367 -1.24 -35.06 -6.98
N PRO A 368 -0.15 -35.84 -7.07
CA PRO A 368 -0.03 -36.87 -8.10
C PRO A 368 -1.15 -37.88 -7.94
N ARG A 369 -1.75 -38.30 -9.06
CA ARG A 369 -2.92 -39.16 -9.06
C ARG A 369 -2.61 -40.51 -8.43
N ASN A 370 -3.40 -40.86 -7.42
CA ASN A 370 -3.41 -42.21 -6.89
C ASN A 370 -4.34 -43.08 -7.73
N GLU A 371 -3.77 -43.81 -8.70
CA GLU A 371 -4.50 -44.74 -9.56
C GLU A 371 -5.21 -45.85 -8.76
N GLU A 372 -4.65 -46.25 -7.62
CA GLU A 372 -5.27 -47.24 -6.73
C GLU A 372 -6.55 -46.69 -6.11
N GLU A 373 -6.55 -45.41 -5.70
CA GLU A 373 -7.73 -44.75 -5.14
C GLU A 373 -8.83 -44.56 -6.19
N ILE A 374 -8.46 -44.18 -7.42
CA ILE A 374 -9.40 -44.12 -8.54
C ILE A 374 -10.04 -45.50 -8.78
N MET A 375 -9.23 -46.56 -8.81
CA MET A 375 -9.74 -47.92 -8.99
C MET A 375 -10.61 -48.38 -7.82
N HIS A 376 -10.20 -48.08 -6.59
CA HIS A 376 -10.96 -48.37 -5.38
C HIS A 376 -12.33 -47.70 -5.42
N ASN A 377 -12.39 -46.40 -5.75
CA ASN A 377 -13.63 -45.65 -5.89
C ASN A 377 -14.52 -46.22 -7.01
N ILE A 378 -13.96 -46.58 -8.16
CA ILE A 378 -14.70 -47.24 -9.25
C ILE A 378 -15.36 -48.55 -8.77
N LEU A 379 -14.62 -49.39 -8.04
CA LEU A 379 -15.15 -50.65 -7.50
C LEU A 379 -16.23 -50.41 -6.45
N THR A 380 -16.01 -49.44 -5.55
CA THR A 380 -16.97 -49.04 -4.52
C THR A 380 -18.28 -48.55 -5.13
N LEU A 381 -18.22 -47.66 -6.13
CA LEU A 381 -19.40 -47.17 -6.85
C LEU A 381 -20.10 -48.30 -7.63
N SER A 382 -19.34 -49.20 -8.26
CA SER A 382 -19.89 -50.36 -8.98
C SER A 382 -20.70 -51.28 -8.06
N ASN A 383 -20.26 -51.48 -6.81
CA ASN A 383 -20.95 -52.30 -5.82
C ASN A 383 -22.28 -51.69 -5.33
N GLN A 384 -22.47 -50.37 -5.49
CA GLN A 384 -23.72 -49.70 -5.16
C GLN A 384 -24.83 -49.94 -6.20
N ILE A 385 -24.47 -50.31 -7.43
CA ILE A 385 -25.44 -50.61 -8.50
C ILE A 385 -25.79 -52.10 -8.47
N LYS A 386 -26.94 -52.42 -7.87
CA LYS A 386 -27.44 -53.80 -7.67
C LYS A 386 -28.68 -54.11 -8.51
N TYR A 387 -29.44 -53.10 -8.91
CA TYR A 387 -30.70 -53.25 -9.64
C TYR A 387 -30.68 -52.49 -10.98
N LEU A 388 -31.59 -52.87 -11.90
CA LEU A 388 -31.69 -52.25 -13.22
C LEU A 388 -32.21 -50.81 -13.20
N ARG A 389 -32.92 -50.43 -12.13
CA ARG A 389 -33.46 -49.09 -11.91
C ARG A 389 -32.52 -48.19 -11.09
N ASP A 390 -31.34 -48.68 -10.73
CA ASP A 390 -30.40 -47.89 -9.95
C ASP A 390 -29.87 -46.74 -10.80
N ILE A 391 -29.95 -45.54 -10.24
CA ILE A 391 -29.41 -44.32 -10.84
C ILE A 391 -27.88 -44.35 -10.86
N PRO A 392 -27.25 -43.70 -11.85
CA PRO A 392 -25.80 -43.54 -11.93
C PRO A 392 -25.20 -43.02 -10.61
N GLN A 393 -24.07 -43.60 -10.22
CA GLN A 393 -23.34 -43.21 -9.01
C GLN A 393 -22.17 -42.33 -9.41
N ILE A 394 -21.99 -41.20 -8.73
CA ILE A 394 -20.91 -40.25 -9.00
C ILE A 394 -20.04 -40.05 -7.75
N PHE A 395 -18.75 -39.91 -7.99
CA PHE A 395 -17.77 -39.45 -7.02
C PHE A 395 -17.03 -38.25 -7.59
N ILE A 396 -16.98 -37.16 -6.84
CA ILE A 396 -16.31 -35.92 -7.25
C ILE A 396 -15.27 -35.53 -6.22
N SER A 397 -14.02 -35.44 -6.63
CA SER A 397 -12.92 -34.94 -5.83
C SER A 397 -12.32 -33.68 -6.46
N PHE A 398 -11.83 -32.78 -5.61
CA PHE A 398 -11.00 -31.67 -6.05
C PHE A 398 -9.60 -32.20 -6.43
N ASP A 399 -9.06 -31.74 -7.55
CA ASP A 399 -7.82 -32.25 -8.14
C ASP A 399 -6.69 -31.21 -8.08
N GLU A 400 -6.87 -30.08 -8.77
CA GLU A 400 -5.88 -29.00 -8.79
C GLU A 400 -6.55 -27.61 -8.90
N GLN A 401 -5.79 -26.59 -8.53
CA GLN A 401 -6.13 -25.18 -8.75
C GLN A 401 -5.00 -24.50 -9.53
N THR A 402 -5.39 -23.73 -10.54
CA THR A 402 -4.52 -22.80 -11.28
C THR A 402 -4.88 -21.36 -10.93
N HIS A 403 -4.16 -20.38 -11.50
CA HIS A 403 -4.45 -18.96 -11.30
C HIS A 403 -5.89 -18.59 -11.68
N LEU A 404 -6.45 -19.19 -12.73
CA LEU A 404 -7.74 -18.81 -13.31
C LEU A 404 -8.83 -19.88 -13.13
N ASN A 405 -8.47 -21.14 -12.89
CA ASN A 405 -9.44 -22.25 -12.92
C ASN A 405 -9.25 -23.24 -11.78
N LEU A 406 -10.37 -23.88 -11.41
CA LEU A 406 -10.41 -25.04 -10.52
C LEU A 406 -10.69 -26.30 -11.35
N PHE A 407 -10.07 -27.40 -10.95
CA PHE A 407 -10.22 -28.68 -11.61
C PHE A 407 -10.79 -29.72 -10.63
N PHE A 408 -11.79 -30.45 -11.09
CA PHE A 408 -12.39 -31.55 -10.35
C PHE A 408 -12.26 -32.84 -11.15
N THR A 409 -11.87 -33.92 -10.46
CA THR A 409 -11.92 -35.27 -11.01
C THR A 409 -13.27 -35.88 -10.71
N VAL A 410 -13.90 -36.41 -11.76
CA VAL A 410 -15.24 -36.97 -11.72
C VAL A 410 -15.19 -38.42 -12.16
N ILE A 411 -15.73 -39.31 -11.32
CA ILE A 411 -15.92 -40.73 -11.60
C ILE A 411 -17.41 -41.01 -11.64
N ILE A 412 -17.93 -41.41 -12.80
CA ILE A 412 -19.32 -41.82 -12.97
C ILE A 412 -19.38 -43.31 -13.28
N VAL A 413 -20.19 -44.05 -12.53
CA VAL A 413 -20.51 -45.45 -12.81
C VAL A 413 -22.00 -45.58 -13.11
N ARG A 414 -22.34 -46.22 -14.23
CA ARG A 414 -23.73 -46.43 -14.67
C ARG A 414 -23.95 -47.75 -15.40
N LEU A 415 -25.21 -48.13 -15.57
CA LEU A 415 -25.62 -49.23 -16.46
C LEU A 415 -25.85 -48.68 -17.88
N ILE A 416 -25.27 -49.35 -18.87
CA ILE A 416 -25.54 -49.04 -20.28
C ILE A 416 -26.84 -49.74 -20.69
N SER A 417 -27.84 -48.96 -21.08
CA SER A 417 -29.03 -49.43 -21.80
C SER A 417 -28.80 -49.31 -23.31
N PRO A 418 -29.37 -50.21 -24.13
CA PRO A 418 -29.26 -50.11 -25.59
C PRO A 418 -29.89 -48.79 -26.08
N GLY A 419 -29.09 -47.95 -26.74
CA GLY A 419 -29.49 -46.62 -27.23
C GLY A 419 -28.94 -45.43 -26.41
N ASN A 420 -28.33 -45.65 -25.25
CA ASN A 420 -27.73 -44.56 -24.46
C ASN A 420 -26.42 -44.06 -25.07
N LEU A 421 -26.29 -42.74 -25.21
CA LEU A 421 -25.06 -42.07 -25.61
C LEU A 421 -23.97 -42.26 -24.54
N SER A 422 -22.71 -42.29 -24.95
CA SER A 422 -21.57 -42.27 -24.02
C SER A 422 -21.54 -40.94 -23.25
N ILE A 423 -20.96 -40.93 -22.03
CA ILE A 423 -20.84 -39.69 -21.25
C ILE A 423 -20.13 -38.59 -22.05
N ARG A 424 -19.09 -38.95 -22.82
CA ARG A 424 -18.38 -38.02 -23.70
C ARG A 424 -19.29 -37.39 -24.76
N GLU A 425 -20.20 -38.16 -25.35
CA GLU A 425 -21.15 -37.65 -26.34
C GLU A 425 -22.25 -36.79 -25.71
N MET A 426 -22.67 -37.11 -24.47
CA MET A 426 -23.63 -36.29 -23.72
C MET A 426 -23.07 -34.90 -23.44
N PHE A 427 -21.80 -34.81 -23.01
CA PHE A 427 -21.12 -33.51 -22.83
C PHE A 427 -20.89 -32.76 -24.14
N LYS A 428 -20.64 -33.45 -25.26
CA LYS A 428 -20.50 -32.80 -26.59
C LYS A 428 -21.81 -32.23 -27.13
N LYS A 429 -22.95 -32.86 -26.82
CA LYS A 429 -24.27 -32.44 -27.30
C LYS A 429 -24.95 -31.42 -26.40
N SER A 430 -24.50 -31.31 -25.15
CA SER A 430 -25.08 -30.39 -24.18
C SER A 430 -24.36 -29.06 -24.22
N ASP A 431 -25.12 -27.97 -24.16
CA ASP A 431 -24.56 -26.65 -23.92
C ASP A 431 -24.24 -26.53 -22.42
N THR A 432 -22.95 -26.63 -22.06
CA THR A 432 -22.47 -26.59 -20.68
C THR A 432 -21.26 -25.68 -20.58
N PHE A 433 -21.16 -24.97 -19.45
CA PHE A 433 -19.98 -24.13 -19.16
C PHE A 433 -18.79 -24.95 -18.63
N LEU A 434 -18.98 -26.26 -18.35
CA LEU A 434 -17.90 -27.14 -17.91
C LEU A 434 -17.03 -27.53 -19.09
N ASP A 435 -15.73 -27.22 -18.99
CA ASP A 435 -14.75 -27.71 -19.95
C ASP A 435 -14.39 -29.16 -19.60
N TYR A 436 -14.90 -30.10 -20.42
CA TYR A 436 -14.80 -31.54 -20.23
C TYR A 436 -13.49 -32.09 -20.78
N ILE A 437 -12.67 -32.67 -19.90
CA ILE A 437 -11.39 -33.29 -20.24
C ILE A 437 -11.48 -34.79 -19.99
N HIS A 438 -11.58 -35.57 -21.06
CA HIS A 438 -11.68 -37.03 -20.96
C HIS A 438 -10.39 -37.65 -20.43
N ASP A 439 -10.50 -38.58 -19.48
CA ASP A 439 -9.37 -39.43 -19.06
C ASP A 439 -9.55 -40.84 -19.64
N ARG A 440 -10.55 -41.59 -19.15
CA ARG A 440 -10.78 -42.97 -19.57
C ARG A 440 -12.23 -43.42 -19.41
N CYS A 441 -12.61 -44.41 -20.21
CA CYS A 441 -13.85 -45.16 -20.04
C CYS A 441 -13.54 -46.67 -19.98
N LYS A 442 -14.03 -47.38 -18.96
CA LYS A 442 -13.82 -48.82 -18.76
C LYS A 442 -15.13 -49.54 -18.48
N THR A 443 -15.26 -50.77 -18.99
CA THR A 443 -16.33 -51.69 -18.59
C THR A 443 -15.88 -52.47 -17.36
N ILE A 444 -16.57 -52.34 -16.23
CA ILE A 444 -16.16 -52.93 -14.94
C ILE A 444 -16.73 -54.35 -14.77
N GLY A 445 -17.85 -54.67 -15.43
CA GLY A 445 -18.50 -55.97 -15.33
C GLY A 445 -19.94 -55.98 -15.84
N TYR A 446 -20.66 -57.06 -15.54
CA TYR A 446 -22.04 -57.27 -15.98
C TYR A 446 -22.99 -57.43 -14.80
N LEU A 447 -24.11 -56.72 -14.84
CA LEU A 447 -25.26 -56.99 -13.99
C LEU A 447 -26.10 -58.11 -14.61
N ARG A 448 -26.32 -59.19 -13.84
CA ARG A 448 -27.08 -60.39 -14.26
C ARG A 448 -26.65 -60.96 -15.62
N LYS A 449 -25.34 -60.89 -15.93
CA LYS A 449 -24.72 -61.37 -17.19
C LYS A 449 -25.26 -60.73 -18.50
N LYS A 450 -26.14 -59.72 -18.44
CA LYS A 450 -26.78 -59.10 -19.62
C LYS A 450 -26.52 -57.60 -19.76
N HIS A 451 -26.44 -56.86 -18.65
CA HIS A 451 -26.32 -55.40 -18.68
C HIS A 451 -24.91 -54.96 -18.29
N ARG A 452 -24.26 -54.15 -19.12
CA ARG A 452 -22.87 -53.71 -18.91
C ARG A 452 -22.81 -52.53 -17.92
N LYS A 453 -21.88 -52.60 -16.97
CA LYS A 453 -21.51 -51.47 -16.10
C LYS A 453 -20.34 -50.70 -16.71
N GLU A 454 -20.51 -49.40 -16.89
CA GLU A 454 -19.54 -48.46 -17.44
C GLU A 454 -19.02 -47.55 -16.34
N ALA A 455 -17.70 -47.44 -16.19
CA ALA A 455 -17.03 -46.37 -15.44
C ALA A 455 -16.45 -45.36 -16.43
N SER A 456 -16.81 -44.10 -16.28
CA SER A 456 -16.17 -42.97 -16.95
C SER A 456 -15.43 -42.12 -15.93
N VAL A 457 -14.14 -41.90 -16.16
CA VAL A 457 -13.31 -40.97 -15.39
C VAL A 457 -12.96 -39.81 -16.31
N PHE A 458 -13.17 -38.59 -15.83
CA PHE A 458 -12.89 -37.37 -16.57
C PHE A 458 -12.67 -36.21 -15.60
N ARG A 459 -12.14 -35.10 -16.12
CA ARG A 459 -11.99 -33.87 -15.36
C ARG A 459 -12.92 -32.82 -15.91
N VAL A 460 -13.35 -31.94 -15.01
CA VAL A 460 -14.11 -30.74 -15.37
C VAL A 460 -13.37 -29.52 -14.85
N LYS A 461 -13.29 -28.51 -15.70
CA LYS A 461 -12.65 -27.24 -15.39
C LYS A 461 -13.70 -26.16 -15.25
N VAL A 462 -13.58 -25.36 -14.19
CA VAL A 462 -14.48 -24.24 -13.88
C VAL A 462 -13.71 -22.94 -13.60
N PRO A 463 -14.24 -21.77 -14.01
CA PRO A 463 -13.62 -20.48 -13.72
C PRO A 463 -13.57 -20.19 -12.21
N LYS A 464 -12.39 -19.81 -11.69
CA LYS A 464 -12.17 -19.56 -10.25
C LYS A 464 -12.92 -18.34 -9.73
N GLU A 465 -13.08 -17.30 -10.55
CA GLU A 465 -13.57 -15.98 -10.15
C GLU A 465 -14.96 -16.03 -9.49
N GLN A 466 -15.81 -16.96 -9.91
CA GLN A 466 -17.19 -17.12 -9.43
C GLN A 466 -17.28 -17.69 -8.00
N PHE A 467 -16.15 -18.22 -7.50
CA PHE A 467 -16.04 -18.90 -6.21
C PHE A 467 -15.15 -18.15 -5.21
N LEU A 468 -14.67 -16.95 -5.58
CA LEU A 468 -13.90 -16.10 -4.68
C LEU A 468 -14.80 -15.49 -3.60
N ARG A 469 -14.35 -15.60 -2.35
CA ARG A 469 -14.95 -14.96 -1.17
C ARG A 469 -14.43 -13.53 -1.01
N ARG A 470 -15.01 -12.76 -0.08
CA ARG A 470 -14.62 -11.37 0.19
C ARG A 470 -13.17 -11.23 0.68
N ASP A 471 -12.66 -12.25 1.36
CA ASP A 471 -11.27 -12.40 1.82
C ASP A 471 -10.34 -13.02 0.76
N HIS A 472 -10.81 -13.15 -0.49
CA HIS A 472 -10.08 -13.76 -1.60
C HIS A 472 -9.77 -15.27 -1.44
N SER A 473 -10.34 -15.93 -0.42
CA SER A 473 -10.35 -17.39 -0.33
C SER A 473 -11.33 -18.02 -1.32
N ILE A 474 -11.22 -19.33 -1.59
CA ILE A 474 -12.03 -20.02 -2.60
C ILE A 474 -13.03 -20.95 -1.92
N ASP A 475 -14.30 -20.81 -2.29
CA ASP A 475 -15.35 -21.71 -1.86
C ASP A 475 -15.43 -22.97 -2.74
N LEU A 476 -14.67 -23.99 -2.35
CA LEU A 476 -14.66 -25.29 -3.04
C LEU A 476 -16.00 -26.04 -2.91
N TYR A 477 -16.78 -25.80 -1.86
CA TYR A 477 -18.08 -26.46 -1.68
C TYR A 477 -19.11 -25.92 -2.66
N LYS A 478 -19.18 -24.59 -2.80
CA LYS A 478 -20.01 -23.92 -3.79
C LYS A 478 -19.61 -24.33 -5.21
N ALA A 479 -18.31 -24.37 -5.49
CA ALA A 479 -17.79 -24.87 -6.76
C ALA A 479 -18.22 -26.30 -7.06
N ARG A 480 -18.06 -27.22 -6.09
CA ARG A 480 -18.49 -28.60 -6.21
C ARG A 480 -20.00 -28.73 -6.42
N GLN A 481 -20.82 -27.97 -5.70
CA GLN A 481 -22.29 -28.00 -5.86
C GLN A 481 -22.71 -27.59 -7.27
N ILE A 482 -22.09 -26.54 -7.80
CA ILE A 482 -22.34 -26.09 -9.17
C ILE A 482 -21.93 -27.19 -10.18
N VAL A 483 -20.76 -27.80 -9.98
CA VAL A 483 -20.33 -28.96 -10.79
C VAL A 483 -21.34 -30.12 -10.72
N VAL A 484 -21.80 -30.51 -9.54
CA VAL A 484 -22.82 -31.58 -9.38
C VAL A 484 -24.10 -31.21 -10.11
N SER A 485 -24.60 -29.99 -9.92
CA SER A 485 -25.87 -29.53 -10.53
C SER A 485 -25.80 -29.56 -12.06
N GLU A 486 -24.65 -29.17 -12.61
CA GLU A 486 -24.43 -29.11 -14.04
C GLU A 486 -24.23 -30.51 -14.64
N ILE A 487 -23.53 -31.41 -13.93
CA ILE A 487 -23.43 -32.82 -14.34
C ILE A 487 -24.80 -33.49 -14.30
N SER A 488 -25.63 -33.21 -13.28
CA SER A 488 -27.02 -33.70 -13.23
C SER A 488 -27.84 -33.19 -14.41
N ARG A 489 -27.61 -31.95 -14.88
CA ARG A 489 -28.28 -31.41 -16.06
C ARG A 489 -27.87 -32.12 -17.34
N VAL A 490 -26.59 -32.45 -17.49
CA VAL A 490 -26.03 -33.10 -18.69
C VAL A 490 -26.34 -34.60 -18.73
N VAL A 491 -26.21 -35.29 -17.60
CA VAL A 491 -26.26 -36.77 -17.52
C VAL A 491 -27.64 -37.27 -17.07
N GLY A 492 -28.45 -36.44 -16.42
CA GLY A 492 -29.71 -36.80 -15.77
C GLY A 492 -29.54 -37.05 -14.27
N GLU A 493 -30.53 -37.70 -13.65
CA GLU A 493 -30.49 -38.00 -12.21
C GLU A 493 -29.26 -38.83 -11.82
N ILE A 494 -28.45 -38.29 -10.91
CA ILE A 494 -27.22 -38.91 -10.39
C ILE A 494 -27.27 -38.99 -8.87
N ARG A 495 -26.69 -40.05 -8.28
CA ARG A 495 -26.48 -40.17 -6.84
C ARG A 495 -25.06 -39.78 -6.48
N ASP A 496 -24.94 -38.68 -5.75
CA ASP A 496 -23.66 -38.20 -5.22
C ASP A 496 -23.22 -39.02 -4.00
N TYR A 497 -22.26 -39.93 -4.22
CA TYR A 497 -21.79 -40.86 -3.20
C TYR A 497 -21.08 -40.16 -2.03
N ASN A 498 -20.24 -39.15 -2.33
CA ASN A 498 -19.47 -38.42 -1.33
C ASN A 498 -20.08 -37.07 -0.92
N GLY A 499 -21.22 -36.67 -1.51
CA GLY A 499 -21.91 -35.42 -1.21
C GLY A 499 -22.87 -35.44 -0.02
N GLY A 500 -23.32 -36.62 0.43
CA GLY A 500 -24.34 -36.72 1.47
C GLY A 500 -23.93 -36.08 2.81
N MET A 501 -22.68 -36.25 3.22
CA MET A 501 -22.16 -35.64 4.45
C MET A 501 -22.00 -34.12 4.30
N ILE A 502 -21.53 -33.65 3.13
CA ILE A 502 -21.37 -32.23 2.81
C ILE A 502 -22.74 -31.52 2.79
N SER A 503 -23.75 -32.16 2.21
CA SER A 503 -25.12 -31.64 2.17
C SER A 503 -25.69 -31.45 3.58
N LYS A 504 -25.49 -32.44 4.47
CA LYS A 504 -25.93 -32.35 5.87
C LYS A 504 -25.20 -31.26 6.65
N GLN A 505 -23.91 -31.07 6.42
CA GLN A 505 -23.14 -29.98 7.04
C GLN A 505 -23.66 -28.61 6.60
N ASN A 506 -23.95 -28.44 5.31
CA ASN A 506 -24.52 -27.20 4.79
C ASN A 506 -25.94 -26.95 5.29
N GLU A 507 -26.75 -28.00 5.44
CA GLU A 507 -28.09 -27.90 6.04
C GLU A 507 -28.01 -27.41 7.49
N LEU A 508 -27.07 -27.95 8.28
CA LEU A 508 -26.84 -27.50 9.66
C LEU A 508 -26.38 -26.04 9.70
N LEU A 509 -25.39 -25.66 8.88
CA LEU A 509 -24.91 -24.27 8.80
C LEU A 509 -26.03 -23.30 8.41
N CYS A 510 -26.85 -23.66 7.41
CA CYS A 510 -28.02 -22.88 7.02
C CYS A 510 -29.07 -22.78 8.13
N SER A 511 -29.24 -23.84 8.92
CA SER A 511 -30.16 -23.85 10.07
C SER A 511 -29.66 -22.92 11.17
N VAL A 512 -28.35 -22.95 11.47
CA VAL A 512 -27.71 -22.02 12.42
C VAL A 512 -27.86 -20.56 11.94
N ARG A 513 -27.62 -20.29 10.65
CA ARG A 513 -27.85 -18.96 10.06
C ARG A 513 -29.28 -18.46 10.26
N ARG A 514 -30.28 -19.31 9.98
CA ARG A 514 -31.68 -18.97 10.19
C ARG A 514 -32.00 -18.67 11.66
N LEU A 515 -31.38 -19.41 12.59
CA LEU A 515 -31.58 -19.22 14.02
C LEU A 515 -30.86 -17.96 14.57
N LEU A 516 -29.81 -17.51 13.91
CA LEU A 516 -29.08 -16.28 14.25
C LEU A 516 -29.76 -15.01 13.73
N GLY A 517 -30.62 -15.09 12.71
CA GLY A 517 -31.41 -13.96 12.19
C GLY A 517 -30.57 -12.70 11.88
N ASP A 518 -31.19 -11.51 11.97
CA ASP A 518 -30.49 -10.21 11.89
C ASP A 518 -29.83 -9.80 13.23
N THR A 519 -29.65 -10.75 14.15
CA THR A 519 -29.20 -10.44 15.51
C THR A 519 -27.70 -10.10 15.47
N LYS A 520 -27.40 -8.81 15.73
CA LYS A 520 -26.06 -8.19 15.88
C LYS A 520 -25.06 -8.51 14.75
N ASN A 521 -24.82 -7.58 13.82
CA ASN A 521 -23.60 -7.43 12.98
C ASN A 521 -22.75 -8.71 12.82
N SER A 522 -23.36 -9.82 12.43
CA SER A 522 -22.70 -11.11 12.44
C SER A 522 -21.89 -11.18 11.17
N ASP A 523 -20.56 -11.16 11.27
CA ASP A 523 -19.71 -11.42 10.13
C ASP A 523 -19.97 -12.86 9.68
N ASP A 524 -20.66 -13.02 8.54
CA ASP A 524 -20.94 -14.32 7.93
C ASP A 524 -19.66 -15.17 7.77
N LEU A 525 -18.52 -14.52 7.54
CA LEU A 525 -17.23 -15.20 7.44
C LEU A 525 -16.76 -15.74 8.79
N LEU A 526 -16.98 -15.01 9.88
CA LEU A 526 -16.65 -15.47 11.23
C LEU A 526 -17.48 -16.70 11.62
N LEU A 527 -18.76 -16.70 11.28
CA LEU A 527 -19.64 -17.86 11.49
C LEU A 527 -19.17 -19.09 10.71
N GLU A 528 -18.82 -18.91 9.44
CA GLU A 528 -18.26 -20.01 8.63
C GLU A 528 -16.94 -20.53 9.21
N ASN A 529 -16.02 -19.64 9.57
CA ASN A 529 -14.73 -20.01 10.16
C ASN A 529 -14.92 -20.75 11.47
N PHE A 530 -15.85 -20.30 12.32
CA PHE A 530 -16.25 -20.99 13.53
C PHE A 530 -16.78 -22.39 13.23
N PHE A 531 -17.74 -22.52 12.33
CA PHE A 531 -18.35 -23.81 12.00
C PHE A 531 -17.34 -24.81 11.43
N TYR A 532 -16.47 -24.37 10.52
CA TYR A 532 -15.43 -25.21 9.94
C TYR A 532 -14.22 -25.43 10.86
N SER A 533 -14.13 -24.73 12.00
CA SER A 533 -13.16 -25.03 13.05
C SER A 533 -13.58 -26.17 13.98
N LEU A 534 -14.86 -26.60 13.93
CA LEU A 534 -15.39 -27.64 14.81
C LEU A 534 -14.68 -28.98 14.60
N ASN A 535 -14.26 -29.60 15.68
CA ASN A 535 -13.59 -30.89 15.74
C ASN A 535 -14.24 -31.76 16.84
N PRO A 536 -14.51 -33.06 16.60
CA PRO A 536 -14.33 -33.81 15.35
C PRO A 536 -15.28 -33.38 14.23
N VAL A 537 -14.87 -33.55 12.96
CA VAL A 537 -15.64 -33.13 11.76
C VAL A 537 -17.07 -33.65 11.75
N ILE A 538 -17.33 -34.82 12.35
CA ILE A 538 -18.67 -35.40 12.47
C ILE A 538 -19.65 -34.49 13.22
N MET A 539 -19.16 -33.66 14.17
CA MET A 539 -19.95 -32.70 14.93
C MET A 539 -20.64 -31.66 14.05
N ARG A 540 -20.06 -31.35 12.88
CA ARG A 540 -20.64 -30.45 11.88
C ARG A 540 -21.92 -31.00 11.23
N SER A 541 -22.30 -32.23 11.53
CA SER A 541 -23.49 -32.88 10.99
C SER A 541 -24.42 -33.47 12.05
N VAL A 542 -23.94 -33.61 13.29
CA VAL A 542 -24.66 -34.31 14.37
C VAL A 542 -25.10 -33.35 15.48
N LEU A 543 -24.41 -32.23 15.69
CA LEU A 543 -24.79 -31.27 16.72
C LEU A 543 -26.10 -30.58 16.41
N GLU A 544 -26.86 -30.32 17.47
CA GLU A 544 -28.11 -29.58 17.43
C GLU A 544 -27.84 -28.10 17.05
N PRO A 545 -28.62 -27.50 16.12
CA PRO A 545 -28.42 -26.12 15.68
C PRO A 545 -28.41 -25.09 16.82
N GLU A 546 -29.24 -25.30 17.85
CA GLU A 546 -29.32 -24.41 19.01
C GLU A 546 -28.04 -24.41 19.85
N ALA A 547 -27.37 -25.56 19.98
CA ALA A 547 -26.13 -25.66 20.72
C ALA A 547 -24.99 -24.90 20.03
N LEU A 548 -24.94 -24.97 18.69
CA LEU A 548 -24.00 -24.19 17.89
C LEU A 548 -24.28 -22.69 17.97
N ARG A 549 -25.56 -22.29 17.93
CA ARG A 549 -25.96 -20.89 18.09
C ARG A 549 -25.46 -20.32 19.41
N LYS A 550 -25.69 -21.02 20.53
CA LYS A 550 -25.30 -20.56 21.87
C LYS A 550 -23.79 -20.39 22.02
N LEU A 551 -22.99 -21.33 21.53
CA LEU A 551 -21.54 -21.18 21.59
C LEU A 551 -21.05 -20.02 20.70
N PHE A 552 -21.69 -19.80 19.54
CA PHE A 552 -21.36 -18.67 18.67
C PHE A 552 -21.77 -17.32 19.27
N GLU A 553 -22.92 -17.23 19.94
CA GLU A 553 -23.31 -16.04 20.71
C GLU A 553 -22.29 -15.75 21.83
N MET A 554 -21.80 -16.78 22.54
CA MET A 554 -20.72 -16.62 23.52
C MET A 554 -19.42 -16.12 22.89
N LEU A 555 -19.09 -16.52 21.65
CA LEU A 555 -17.96 -15.99 20.91
C LEU A 555 -18.15 -14.49 20.61
N LEU A 556 -19.33 -14.09 20.14
CA LEU A 556 -19.63 -12.68 19.85
C LEU A 556 -19.61 -11.82 21.11
N ASP A 557 -20.19 -12.30 22.21
CA ASP A 557 -20.17 -11.62 23.51
C ASP A 557 -18.71 -11.43 23.98
N SER A 558 -17.88 -12.47 23.87
CA SER A 558 -16.44 -12.40 24.22
C SER A 558 -15.64 -11.42 23.36
N ILE A 559 -16.09 -11.16 22.12
CA ILE A 559 -15.48 -10.15 21.24
C ILE A 559 -15.98 -8.74 21.59
N SER A 560 -17.27 -8.59 21.92
CA SER A 560 -17.88 -7.29 22.20
C SER A 560 -17.52 -6.70 23.55
N ASP A 561 -17.31 -7.55 24.57
CA ASP A 561 -17.02 -7.10 25.93
C ASP A 561 -15.63 -6.44 26.04
N GLY A 562 -14.80 -6.57 25.01
CA GLY A 562 -13.46 -6.00 24.97
C GLY A 562 -12.51 -6.70 25.94
N PHE A 563 -11.25 -6.81 25.55
CA PHE A 563 -10.22 -7.36 26.43
C PHE A 563 -10.04 -6.41 27.61
N SER A 564 -10.56 -6.79 28.77
CA SER A 564 -10.30 -6.06 30.02
C SER A 564 -8.81 -6.18 30.29
N SER A 565 -8.09 -5.05 30.26
CA SER A 565 -6.63 -4.95 30.28
C SER A 565 -5.94 -5.56 31.51
N ASP A 566 -6.68 -6.09 32.48
CA ASP A 566 -6.18 -6.66 33.73
C ASP A 566 -6.14 -8.21 33.76
N GLU A 567 -6.73 -8.91 32.79
CA GLU A 567 -6.73 -10.38 32.74
C GLU A 567 -6.19 -10.94 31.41
N ASN A 568 -5.11 -11.73 31.46
CA ASN A 568 -4.48 -12.36 30.28
C ASN A 568 -5.35 -13.42 29.57
N TYR A 569 -6.56 -13.68 30.07
CA TYR A 569 -7.56 -14.53 29.45
C TYR A 569 -8.97 -14.08 29.84
N GLY A 570 -9.95 -14.30 28.96
CA GLY A 570 -11.38 -14.23 29.29
C GLY A 570 -11.98 -15.63 29.25
N MET A 571 -12.82 -15.99 30.24
CA MET A 571 -13.50 -17.28 30.25
C MET A 571 -14.97 -17.12 30.59
N SER A 572 -15.85 -17.64 29.72
CA SER A 572 -17.28 -17.71 29.96
C SER A 572 -17.75 -19.16 29.95
N ILE A 573 -18.55 -19.53 30.96
CA ILE A 573 -19.16 -20.85 31.09
C ILE A 573 -20.68 -20.67 31.09
N ARG A 574 -21.39 -21.47 30.28
CA ARG A 574 -22.84 -21.61 30.38
C ARG A 574 -23.19 -23.10 30.52
N ALA A 575 -24.00 -23.43 31.52
CA ALA A 575 -24.46 -24.80 31.76
C ALA A 575 -25.96 -24.91 31.53
N GLU A 576 -26.37 -25.95 30.82
CA GLU A 576 -27.73 -26.31 30.48
C GLU A 576 -27.97 -27.80 30.79
N PRO A 577 -29.23 -28.26 30.87
CA PRO A 577 -29.54 -29.62 31.29
C PRO A 577 -28.76 -30.72 30.55
N ASN A 578 -28.51 -30.53 29.24
CA ASN A 578 -27.88 -31.53 28.39
C ASN A 578 -26.52 -31.07 27.82
N PHE A 579 -26.14 -29.79 28.04
CA PHE A 579 -24.97 -29.19 27.43
C PHE A 579 -24.22 -28.28 28.39
N VAL A 580 -22.90 -28.32 28.29
CA VAL A 580 -22.02 -27.31 28.89
C VAL A 580 -21.24 -26.65 27.78
N TYR A 581 -21.25 -25.32 27.81
CA TYR A 581 -20.53 -24.46 26.89
C TYR A 581 -19.42 -23.75 27.64
N VAL A 582 -18.22 -23.76 27.06
CA VAL A 582 -17.08 -23.00 27.57
C VAL A 582 -16.46 -22.25 26.41
N MET A 583 -16.30 -20.93 26.56
CA MET A 583 -15.56 -20.09 25.64
C MET A 583 -14.39 -19.46 26.40
N ILE A 584 -13.18 -19.62 25.85
CA ILE A 584 -11.94 -19.10 26.42
C ILE A 584 -11.25 -18.26 25.37
N THR A 585 -10.90 -17.03 25.71
CA THR A 585 -10.01 -16.17 24.94
C THR A 585 -8.68 -16.10 25.69
N ALA A 586 -7.57 -16.46 25.05
CA ALA A 586 -6.26 -16.44 25.71
C ALA A 586 -5.16 -16.09 24.71
N GLU A 587 -4.25 -15.18 25.03
CA GLU A 587 -3.15 -14.83 24.13
C GLU A 587 -2.05 -15.91 24.10
N ASP A 588 -1.86 -16.65 25.20
CA ASP A 588 -0.81 -17.66 25.34
C ASP A 588 -1.24 -19.03 24.77
N ARG A 589 -0.44 -19.56 23.84
CA ARG A 589 -0.59 -20.90 23.26
C ARG A 589 -0.44 -22.04 24.28
N LYS A 590 0.20 -21.80 25.43
CA LYS A 590 0.35 -22.82 26.49
C LYS A 590 -1.00 -23.26 27.07
N VAL A 591 -1.97 -22.37 27.15
CA VAL A 591 -3.31 -22.63 27.70
C VAL A 591 -4.03 -23.73 26.91
N GLU A 592 -3.97 -23.68 25.58
CA GLU A 592 -4.56 -24.72 24.73
C GLU A 592 -3.92 -26.10 24.96
N GLY A 593 -2.60 -26.13 25.15
CA GLY A 593 -1.84 -27.37 25.38
C GLY A 593 -2.19 -28.03 26.72
N GLU A 594 -2.40 -27.24 27.77
CA GLU A 594 -2.77 -27.75 29.10
C GLU A 594 -4.23 -28.19 29.18
N ILE A 595 -5.15 -27.47 28.52
CA ILE A 595 -6.54 -27.88 28.39
C ILE A 595 -6.63 -29.21 27.63
N LYS A 596 -5.91 -29.36 26.50
CA LYS A 596 -5.89 -30.63 25.75
C LYS A 596 -5.41 -31.80 26.61
N ARG A 597 -4.30 -31.63 27.34
CA ARG A 597 -3.79 -32.65 28.28
C ARG A 597 -4.81 -33.01 29.36
N THR A 598 -5.54 -32.02 29.86
CA THR A 598 -6.56 -32.23 30.90
C THR A 598 -7.79 -32.96 30.36
N LEU A 599 -8.23 -32.62 29.14
CA LEU A 599 -9.34 -33.28 28.47
C LEU A 599 -9.02 -34.73 28.07
N GLU A 600 -7.77 -35.02 27.69
CA GLU A 600 -7.31 -36.39 27.43
C GLU A 600 -7.39 -37.28 28.68
N LYS A 601 -7.08 -36.72 29.86
CA LYS A 601 -7.23 -37.43 31.15
C LYS A 601 -8.68 -37.79 31.49
N LEU A 602 -9.65 -36.98 31.02
CA LEU A 602 -11.08 -37.22 31.23
C LEU A 602 -11.67 -38.31 30.33
N LYS A 603 -10.92 -38.81 29.32
CA LYS A 603 -11.33 -39.91 28.42
C LYS A 603 -12.75 -39.76 27.86
N LEU A 604 -13.11 -38.55 27.43
CA LEU A 604 -14.43 -38.25 26.90
C LEU A 604 -14.62 -38.92 25.52
N PRO A 605 -15.83 -39.46 25.21
CA PRO A 605 -16.11 -39.96 23.88
C PRO A 605 -16.04 -38.83 22.85
N SER A 606 -15.51 -39.12 21.67
CA SER A 606 -15.40 -38.16 20.56
C SER A 606 -16.77 -37.65 20.07
N THR A 607 -17.86 -38.35 20.39
CA THR A 607 -19.25 -37.96 20.11
C THR A 607 -19.88 -37.08 21.18
N ALA A 608 -19.21 -36.87 22.31
CA ALA A 608 -19.73 -36.08 23.43
C ALA A 608 -19.05 -34.70 23.57
N LEU A 609 -17.88 -34.49 22.95
CA LEU A 609 -17.16 -33.22 23.03
C LEU A 609 -16.89 -32.65 21.63
N ALA A 610 -17.39 -31.45 21.38
CA ALA A 610 -17.00 -30.64 20.24
C ALA A 610 -16.07 -29.51 20.68
N THR A 611 -15.02 -29.28 19.91
CA THR A 611 -14.06 -28.20 20.16
C THR A 611 -13.96 -27.30 18.93
N SER A 612 -13.81 -26.00 19.13
CA SER A 612 -13.63 -25.00 18.07
C SER A 612 -12.44 -24.12 18.39
N ARG A 613 -11.64 -23.78 17.38
CA ARG A 613 -10.55 -22.81 17.51
C ARG A 613 -10.67 -21.79 16.39
N VAL A 614 -10.93 -20.54 16.76
CA VAL A 614 -11.05 -19.42 15.82
C VAL A 614 -10.11 -18.31 16.25
N ASN A 615 -9.32 -17.77 15.32
CA ASN A 615 -8.49 -16.62 15.60
C ASN A 615 -9.24 -15.36 15.18
N VAL A 616 -9.48 -14.45 16.11
CA VAL A 616 -10.17 -13.17 15.86
C VAL A 616 -9.19 -12.05 16.19
N TYR A 617 -8.86 -11.20 15.22
CA TYR A 617 -7.90 -10.09 15.35
C TYR A 617 -6.56 -10.45 16.03
N THR A 618 -6.04 -11.65 15.80
CA THR A 618 -4.81 -12.28 16.38
C THR A 618 -4.97 -13.06 17.69
N ILE A 619 -6.15 -13.04 18.33
CA ILE A 619 -6.37 -13.75 19.60
C ILE A 619 -7.11 -15.08 19.34
N PRO A 620 -6.57 -16.22 19.82
CA PRO A 620 -7.25 -17.50 19.67
C PRO A 620 -8.40 -17.61 20.67
N CYS A 621 -9.60 -17.82 20.14
CA CYS A 621 -10.81 -18.15 20.87
C CYS A 621 -11.00 -19.67 20.82
N LEU A 622 -11.02 -20.30 21.99
CA LEU A 622 -11.21 -21.74 22.20
C LEU A 622 -12.63 -21.98 22.72
N GLY A 623 -13.44 -22.64 21.91
CA GLY A 623 -14.81 -23.01 22.27
C GLY A 623 -14.94 -24.51 22.52
N TYR A 624 -15.74 -24.88 23.51
CA TYR A 624 -16.03 -26.26 23.88
C TYR A 624 -17.52 -26.46 24.08
N ILE A 625 -18.08 -27.52 23.49
CA ILE A 625 -19.44 -28.01 23.73
C ILE A 625 -19.32 -29.42 24.27
N TYR A 626 -19.71 -29.61 25.53
CA TYR A 626 -19.77 -30.93 26.16
C TYR A 626 -21.22 -31.37 26.32
N ARG A 627 -21.60 -32.44 25.61
CA ARG A 627 -22.91 -33.09 25.69
C ARG A 627 -22.91 -34.11 26.82
N CYS A 628 -23.65 -33.84 27.88
CA CYS A 628 -23.75 -34.74 29.02
C CYS A 628 -25.03 -34.45 29.81
N ASP A 629 -25.79 -35.49 30.13
CA ASP A 629 -27.02 -35.36 30.94
C ASP A 629 -26.73 -35.48 32.46
N ASP A 630 -25.48 -35.77 32.84
CA ASP A 630 -25.05 -35.96 34.23
C ASP A 630 -24.42 -34.67 34.79
N PRO A 631 -25.10 -33.97 35.73
CA PRO A 631 -24.64 -32.69 36.25
C PRO A 631 -23.33 -32.80 37.05
N LEU A 632 -22.99 -33.97 37.62
CA LEU A 632 -21.71 -34.16 38.31
C LEU A 632 -20.55 -34.18 37.32
N LYS A 633 -20.73 -34.83 36.17
CA LYS A 633 -19.72 -34.85 35.09
C LYS A 633 -19.59 -33.50 34.41
N GLN A 634 -20.70 -32.79 34.20
CA GLN A 634 -20.71 -31.39 33.74
C GLN A 634 -19.87 -30.50 34.67
N ARG A 635 -20.09 -30.60 35.99
CA ARG A 635 -19.34 -29.84 36.99
C ARG A 635 -17.85 -30.23 37.01
N GLN A 636 -17.54 -31.52 36.93
CA GLN A 636 -16.16 -32.01 36.86
C GLN A 636 -15.44 -31.48 35.61
N PHE A 637 -16.12 -31.42 34.46
CA PHE A 637 -15.60 -30.85 33.23
C PHE A 637 -15.28 -29.35 33.39
N CYS A 638 -16.22 -28.55 33.92
CA CYS A 638 -15.99 -27.12 34.18
C CYS A 638 -14.80 -26.88 35.13
N ILE A 639 -14.74 -27.61 36.24
CA ILE A 639 -13.65 -27.49 37.24
C ILE A 639 -12.30 -27.86 36.61
N SER A 640 -12.26 -28.91 35.79
CA SER A 640 -11.01 -29.35 35.14
C SER A 640 -10.49 -28.31 34.16
N ILE A 641 -11.37 -27.67 33.39
CA ILE A 641 -10.96 -26.59 32.47
C ILE A 641 -10.52 -25.35 33.26
N HIS A 642 -11.26 -24.96 34.29
CA HIS A 642 -10.89 -23.83 35.15
C HIS A 642 -9.49 -24.02 35.76
N HIS A 643 -9.24 -25.19 36.34
CA HIS A 643 -7.94 -25.52 36.93
C HIS A 643 -6.82 -25.55 35.89
N ALA A 644 -7.08 -26.01 34.66
CA ALA A 644 -6.09 -25.99 33.58
C ALA A 644 -5.70 -24.56 33.21
N VAL A 645 -6.67 -23.65 33.10
CA VAL A 645 -6.44 -22.23 32.81
C VAL A 645 -5.70 -21.54 33.97
N GLU A 646 -6.09 -21.81 35.22
CA GLU A 646 -5.41 -21.26 36.41
C GLU A 646 -3.98 -21.78 36.58
N SER A 647 -3.70 -23.05 36.24
CA SER A 647 -2.35 -23.61 36.35
C SER A 647 -1.33 -22.92 35.43
N CYS A 648 -1.80 -22.34 34.32
CA CYS A 648 -1.00 -21.52 33.42
C CYS A 648 -0.71 -20.12 33.98
N ARG A 649 -1.47 -19.63 34.97
CA ARG A 649 -1.22 -18.36 35.66
C ARG A 649 0.05 -18.41 36.51
N HIS A 650 0.32 -19.54 37.17
CA HIS A 650 1.45 -19.68 38.11
C HIS A 650 2.80 -20.01 37.45
N HIS A 651 2.84 -20.20 36.13
CA HIS A 651 4.07 -20.47 35.37
C HIS A 651 4.54 -19.27 34.54
N SER A 652 3.86 -18.14 34.66
CA SER A 652 4.13 -16.90 33.91
C SER A 652 4.65 -15.76 34.81
N ASP A 653 4.78 -16.00 36.11
CA ASP A 653 5.47 -15.13 37.07
C ASP A 653 6.95 -15.51 37.23
#